data_AF-A0A7Z0LFA6-F1
#
_entry.id   AF-A0A7Z0LFA6-F1
#
_cell.length_a   1.000
_cell.length_b   1.000
_cell.length_c   1.000
_cell.angle_alpha   90.00
_cell.angle_beta   90.00
_cell.angle_gamma   90.00
#
_symmetry.space_group_name_H-M   'P 1'
#
loop_
_entity.id
_entity.type
_entity.pdbx_description
1 polymer ?
#
loop_
_entity_poly.entity_id
_entity_poly.type
_entity_poly.pdbx_seq_one_letter_code
_entity_poly.pdbx_strand_id
1 'polypeptide(L)'
;MIDVNNFSYMKISLASPEKIRSWSYGEVTKPETINYRTLKPENDGLFCEKIFGPTKDWECSCGKYKRVRYKNIKCDKCGVDVTLSKVRRERMAHLELAAPVSHIWYFKGIPSRMGLLLDLTPRQLEEVIYFASYIVVDPGETDLIKKQIISEREVRETRSKFGVSSFVAKMGAEAIRDLLAELDIEKELRELRNELKELSESNYKSGQKIVKIIKRIEVFEAFKNSGNKPEWMILTALPVIPPELRPMVQLDGGRFATSDLNDLYRRVINRNNRLKKLIELKAPGLIVQNEKRMLQEAVDALIDNGRRGRPVTGPGNRTLKSLSNMLKGKHGRFRQNLLGKRVDYSGRSVIVVGPNLKMYQCGLPKEMALELFKPFVMRELVKRELANNIKNAKTQIEKMEDHVWDILEDIIKEHPVLLNRAPTLHRLGIQAFEPILVEGRAIRLHPLVTTAFNADFDGDQMAVHVPLSKEAQAEARMLMLAAQNILNPKDGKPVVTPSQDMVLGNYYLTLERPGAVGEGMIFKDANEASIAYQNGYIHLHTRIGILAKSFNNITFTEEQNKKILITTIGKVIFNNILPEEFPYLNEPTKDNLEISTPDKYFISSKDLSSGGLKEYISKLEPVTPFKKGFLSKIISEIFNRFHITETSTMLDRMKDLGFKYSSRAGITVGVSDVFVLPNKYEILEDSQKNVDKIINLFKRGLLTEEERYQNVIAQWAKAKDLIQDQLMDSLPATNPIYMMSDSGARGNASNFTQLAGMRGLMASPSGRIMEMPVRSSFKEGLTVLEYFISSHGARKGLADTALKTADSGYLTRRLVDVAQDVIVREEDCGTSRGLKVSALKNGTDEIESLQERLEGRYSKELVINPNTGDIIVDDGEIITLDKAKEIEKAGIESVVIRSAFTCNSRHGVCEKCYGKNLATGEKVEVGEAVGTIAAQSIGEPGTQLTMRTFHTGGVAGADITQGLPRIQELFEARNPKGKALISEVDGVITKIDIDMNHVRRIFVVSDIQEEREYQDYGASRLLVKEGDRVTRGQVLTEGSIEPKELLSVAGIQAVQSYLLTEVQKVYRMQGVEISDKHIEVMVRQMLRKVRIINSGDTDLLPGSLVDIHKFTDENTKILAKRGTMATAKPVILGITKASLETESFLSAASFQETTRVLTDAAVKGKTDKLMGLKENVIIGKLIPAGTGMTKYNNIEVDYLEKEELSSSDEELSEVVEN
;
A
#
# COMPACT_ATOMS: atom_id res chain seq x y z
N MET A 1 11.25 0.33 34.74
CA MET A 1 11.17 0.31 33.27
C MET A 1 12.06 1.42 32.76
N ILE A 2 12.91 1.16 31.77
CA ILE A 2 13.46 2.26 30.96
C ILE A 2 12.26 2.92 30.33
N ASP A 3 12.10 4.23 30.54
CA ASP A 3 11.06 4.98 29.87
C ASP A 3 11.25 4.81 28.36
N VAL A 4 10.22 4.26 27.69
CA VAL A 4 10.29 3.90 26.27
C VAL A 4 10.54 5.15 25.43
N ASN A 5 10.24 6.34 25.96
CA ASN A 5 10.48 7.60 25.30
C ASN A 5 11.97 8.03 25.27
N ASN A 6 12.80 7.52 26.18
CA ASN A 6 14.13 8.11 26.46
C ASN A 6 15.33 7.47 25.74
N PHE A 7 15.14 6.55 24.78
CA PHE A 7 16.26 5.97 24.02
C PHE A 7 16.21 6.32 22.52
N SER A 8 17.37 6.63 21.93
CA SER A 8 17.50 7.11 20.54
C SER A 8 17.86 6.02 19.53
N TYR A 9 18.39 4.87 19.98
CA TYR A 9 18.78 3.76 19.11
C TYR A 9 18.57 2.41 19.79
N MET A 10 18.49 1.34 19.00
CA MET A 10 18.39 -0.05 19.45
C MET A 10 19.51 -0.90 18.86
N LYS A 11 20.26 -1.63 19.69
CA LYS A 11 21.34 -2.54 19.25
C LYS A 11 20.92 -3.99 19.41
N ILE A 12 21.28 -4.83 18.44
CA ILE A 12 21.17 -6.29 18.52
C ILE A 12 22.56 -6.92 18.41
N SER A 13 22.87 -7.89 19.27
CA SER A 13 24.15 -8.64 19.27
C SER A 13 23.95 -10.07 19.72
N LEU A 14 24.98 -10.91 19.57
CA LEU A 14 24.99 -12.23 20.20
C LEU A 14 25.05 -12.08 21.73
N ALA A 15 24.43 -13.02 22.44
CA ALA A 15 24.46 -13.06 23.89
C ALA A 15 25.55 -14.04 24.36
N SER A 16 26.51 -13.55 25.15
CA SER A 16 27.50 -14.43 25.77
C SER A 16 26.87 -15.27 26.89
N PRO A 17 27.44 -16.43 27.24
CA PRO A 17 26.96 -17.24 28.36
C PRO A 17 26.90 -16.46 29.69
N GLU A 18 27.88 -15.61 29.95
CA GLU A 18 27.92 -14.73 31.11
C GLU A 18 26.77 -13.73 31.09
N LYS A 19 26.45 -13.17 29.92
CA LYS A 19 25.32 -12.24 29.77
C LYS A 19 23.99 -12.94 30.04
N ILE A 20 23.81 -14.17 29.56
CA ILE A 20 22.62 -14.99 29.83
C ILE A 20 22.47 -15.22 31.34
N ARG A 21 23.55 -15.54 32.05
CA ARG A 21 23.55 -15.69 33.51
C ARG A 21 23.23 -14.37 34.22
N SER A 22 23.71 -13.24 33.72
CA SER A 22 23.41 -11.91 34.29
C SER A 22 21.93 -11.51 34.19
N TRP A 23 21.20 -12.00 33.20
CA TRP A 23 19.75 -11.76 33.06
C TRP A 23 18.90 -12.64 33.96
N SER A 24 19.47 -13.75 34.44
CA SER A 24 18.75 -14.77 35.17
C SER A 24 18.65 -14.45 36.66
N TYR A 25 17.47 -14.67 37.22
CA TYR A 25 17.22 -14.59 38.66
C TYR A 25 17.38 -15.95 39.39
N GLY A 26 17.57 -17.04 38.65
CA GLY A 26 17.84 -18.37 39.20
C GLY A 26 17.92 -19.47 38.13
N GLU A 27 18.50 -20.61 38.49
CA GLU A 27 18.54 -21.81 37.63
C GLU A 27 17.25 -22.63 37.79
N VAL A 28 16.69 -23.11 36.68
CA VAL A 28 15.59 -24.08 36.70
C VAL A 28 16.17 -25.49 36.62
N THR A 29 15.97 -26.29 37.66
CA THR A 29 16.50 -27.67 37.70
C THR A 29 15.42 -28.71 37.45
N LYS A 30 14.16 -28.37 37.74
CA LYS A 30 13.03 -29.29 37.71
C LYS A 30 12.09 -29.06 36.52
N PRO A 31 11.64 -30.14 35.84
CA PRO A 31 10.74 -30.05 34.70
C PRO A 31 9.27 -29.76 35.07
N GLU A 32 8.91 -29.90 36.35
CA GLU A 32 7.56 -29.73 36.85
C GLU A 32 7.09 -28.26 36.77
N THR A 33 5.78 -28.06 36.59
CA THR A 33 5.18 -26.73 36.47
C THR A 33 4.49 -26.31 37.76
N ILE A 34 3.31 -26.86 38.03
CA ILE A 34 2.52 -26.67 39.26
C ILE A 34 2.17 -28.01 39.85
N ASN A 35 1.91 -28.02 41.15
CA ASN A 35 1.36 -29.18 41.82
C ASN A 35 -0.15 -29.26 41.51
N TYR A 36 -0.59 -30.35 40.88
CA TYR A 36 -1.99 -30.50 40.46
C TYR A 36 -2.99 -30.56 41.63
N ARG A 37 -2.54 -30.90 42.86
CA ARG A 37 -3.40 -30.96 44.05
C ARG A 37 -3.53 -29.61 44.73
N THR A 38 -2.42 -28.90 44.91
CA THR A 38 -2.38 -27.64 45.66
C THR A 38 -2.51 -26.41 44.78
N LEU A 39 -2.40 -26.58 43.46
CA LEU A 39 -2.35 -25.52 42.44
C LEU A 39 -1.20 -24.51 42.64
N LYS A 40 -0.26 -24.81 43.54
CA LYS A 40 0.91 -23.97 43.78
C LYS A 40 2.05 -24.32 42.82
N PRO A 41 2.85 -23.32 42.41
CA PRO A 41 4.06 -23.59 41.65
C PRO A 41 5.04 -24.47 42.41
N GLU A 42 5.69 -25.39 41.69
CA GLU A 42 6.70 -26.26 42.28
C GLU A 42 8.03 -25.52 42.50
N ASN A 43 8.74 -25.90 43.56
CA ASN A 43 10.07 -25.35 43.88
C ASN A 43 11.09 -25.77 42.82
N ASP A 44 11.89 -24.81 42.35
CA ASP A 44 12.88 -24.94 41.26
C ASP A 44 12.32 -25.42 39.90
N GLY A 45 10.99 -25.45 39.78
CA GLY A 45 10.28 -25.78 38.55
C GLY A 45 10.09 -24.58 37.61
N LEU A 46 9.42 -24.83 36.48
CA LEU A 46 9.19 -23.83 35.43
C LEU A 46 8.32 -22.64 35.87
N PHE A 47 7.61 -22.71 37.00
CA PHE A 47 6.77 -21.62 37.52
C PHE A 47 7.21 -21.13 38.90
N CYS A 48 8.37 -21.58 39.38
CA CYS A 48 8.90 -21.36 40.74
C CYS A 48 8.78 -19.89 41.20
N GLU A 49 8.14 -19.65 42.35
CA GLU A 49 7.96 -18.31 42.92
C GLU A 49 9.27 -17.71 43.45
N LYS A 50 10.22 -18.55 43.87
CA LYS A 50 11.54 -18.10 44.34
C LYS A 50 12.34 -17.44 43.22
N ILE A 51 12.22 -17.94 41.99
CA ILE A 51 12.97 -17.45 40.83
C ILE A 51 12.22 -16.28 40.17
N PHE A 52 10.94 -16.49 39.85
CA PHE A 52 10.17 -15.55 39.04
C PHE A 52 9.45 -14.46 39.86
N GLY A 53 9.33 -14.62 41.19
CA GLY A 53 8.58 -13.71 42.06
C GLY A 53 7.21 -14.27 42.50
N PRO A 54 6.49 -13.57 43.39
CA PRO A 54 5.28 -14.08 44.01
C PRO A 54 4.08 -14.09 43.06
N THR A 55 3.18 -15.07 43.20
CA THR A 55 1.96 -15.17 42.37
C THR A 55 0.87 -14.19 42.80
N LYS A 56 0.89 -13.73 44.06
CA LYS A 56 -0.03 -12.74 44.62
C LYS A 56 0.73 -11.49 45.06
N ASP A 57 0.11 -10.33 44.90
CA ASP A 57 0.73 -9.06 45.27
C ASP A 57 1.02 -8.99 46.78
N TRP A 58 2.27 -8.67 47.12
CA TRP A 58 2.71 -8.49 48.52
C TRP A 58 2.50 -9.72 49.42
N GLU A 59 2.50 -10.92 48.85
CA GLU A 59 2.36 -12.19 49.59
C GLU A 59 3.43 -13.20 49.17
N CYS A 60 4.15 -13.76 50.15
CA CYS A 60 5.10 -14.85 49.92
C CYS A 60 4.39 -16.22 49.80
N SER A 61 5.03 -17.20 49.15
CA SER A 61 4.47 -18.54 48.89
C SER A 61 3.87 -19.26 50.10
N CYS A 62 4.56 -19.15 51.25
CA CYS A 62 4.19 -19.82 52.48
C CYS A 62 3.17 -19.04 53.32
N GLY A 63 2.86 -17.80 52.95
CA GLY A 63 1.93 -16.94 53.66
C GLY A 63 2.44 -16.33 54.98
N LYS A 64 3.72 -16.51 55.34
CA LYS A 64 4.34 -15.89 56.55
C LYS A 64 4.30 -14.36 56.48
N TYR A 65 4.75 -13.81 55.35
CA TYR A 65 4.72 -12.38 55.07
C TYR A 65 3.59 -12.06 54.10
N LYS A 66 2.67 -11.19 54.54
CA LYS A 66 1.51 -10.69 53.78
C LYS A 66 1.36 -9.18 54.02
N ARG A 67 0.90 -8.45 53.00
CA ARG A 67 0.66 -6.98 52.99
C ARG A 67 1.90 -6.16 52.66
N VAL A 68 1.65 -4.94 52.19
CA VAL A 68 2.64 -3.98 51.67
C VAL A 68 3.74 -3.63 52.68
N ARG A 69 3.47 -3.72 53.99
CA ARG A 69 4.46 -3.39 55.06
C ARG A 69 5.74 -4.22 55.00
N TYR A 70 5.71 -5.39 54.36
CA TYR A 70 6.89 -6.26 54.20
C TYR A 70 7.54 -6.13 52.81
N LYS A 71 7.31 -5.00 52.12
CA LYS A 71 7.87 -4.72 50.80
C LYS A 71 9.38 -4.97 50.77
N ASN A 72 9.82 -5.70 49.74
CA ASN A 72 11.23 -6.04 49.48
C ASN A 72 11.89 -6.93 50.54
N ILE A 73 11.14 -7.52 51.49
CA ILE A 73 11.66 -8.53 52.41
C ILE A 73 11.63 -9.89 51.70
N LYS A 74 12.77 -10.58 51.72
CA LYS A 74 12.88 -11.96 51.24
C LYS A 74 12.46 -12.91 52.35
N CYS A 75 11.53 -13.82 52.06
CA CYS A 75 11.02 -14.70 53.09
C CYS A 75 12.04 -15.76 53.52
N ASP A 76 12.37 -15.84 54.81
CA ASP A 76 13.33 -16.83 55.34
C ASP A 76 12.87 -18.29 55.12
N LYS A 77 11.55 -18.53 55.07
CA LYS A 77 10.99 -19.88 54.96
C LYS A 77 10.91 -20.38 53.51
N CYS A 78 10.47 -19.54 52.57
CA CYS A 78 10.26 -19.94 51.17
C CYS A 78 11.22 -19.28 50.17
N GLY A 79 12.04 -18.31 50.61
CA GLY A 79 13.00 -17.60 49.76
C GLY A 79 12.39 -16.66 48.73
N VAL A 80 11.07 -16.45 48.74
CA VAL A 80 10.34 -15.59 47.80
C VAL A 80 10.38 -14.14 48.27
N ASP A 81 10.65 -13.21 47.35
CA ASP A 81 10.59 -11.78 47.62
C ASP A 81 9.13 -11.29 47.72
N VAL A 82 8.82 -10.51 48.75
CA VAL A 82 7.50 -9.87 48.89
C VAL A 82 7.45 -8.60 48.04
N THR A 83 6.94 -8.74 46.81
CA THR A 83 6.81 -7.67 45.81
C THR A 83 5.52 -7.83 45.02
N LEU A 84 5.32 -7.00 44.00
CA LEU A 84 4.20 -7.10 43.07
C LEU A 84 4.34 -8.35 42.19
N SER A 85 3.24 -9.04 41.92
CA SER A 85 3.19 -10.21 41.03
C SER A 85 3.62 -9.90 39.59
N LYS A 86 3.47 -8.64 39.16
CA LYS A 86 3.89 -8.14 37.84
C LYS A 86 5.35 -8.48 37.50
N VAL A 87 6.24 -8.60 38.48
CA VAL A 87 7.66 -8.96 38.24
C VAL A 87 7.82 -10.34 37.58
N ARG A 88 6.83 -11.23 37.72
CA ARG A 88 6.80 -12.57 37.05
C ARG A 88 6.71 -12.50 35.53
N ARG A 89 6.43 -11.31 34.98
CA ARG A 89 6.46 -11.04 33.54
C ARG A 89 7.84 -10.57 33.06
N GLU A 90 8.70 -10.14 33.97
CA GLU A 90 9.99 -9.50 33.67
C GLU A 90 11.18 -10.40 34.02
N ARG A 91 11.13 -11.09 35.17
CA ARG A 91 12.24 -11.92 35.65
C ARG A 91 12.46 -13.15 34.77
N MET A 92 13.65 -13.29 34.20
CA MET A 92 14.06 -14.47 33.44
C MET A 92 14.79 -15.48 34.33
N ALA A 93 14.89 -16.72 33.85
CA ALA A 93 15.71 -17.77 34.44
C ALA A 93 16.66 -18.36 33.39
N HIS A 94 17.54 -19.27 33.78
CA HIS A 94 18.37 -20.02 32.83
C HIS A 94 18.43 -21.52 33.16
N LEU A 95 18.90 -22.29 32.18
CA LEU A 95 19.24 -23.70 32.29
C LEU A 95 20.73 -23.87 31.98
N GLU A 96 21.48 -24.51 32.88
CA GLU A 96 22.86 -24.88 32.61
C GLU A 96 22.90 -26.22 31.85
N LEU A 97 23.36 -26.19 30.60
CA LEU A 97 23.40 -27.37 29.73
C LEU A 97 24.58 -28.27 30.12
N ALA A 98 24.32 -29.58 30.21
CA ALA A 98 25.35 -30.57 30.55
C ALA A 98 26.38 -30.76 29.43
N ALA A 99 26.00 -30.45 28.20
CA ALA A 99 26.88 -30.43 27.05
C ALA A 99 26.56 -29.18 26.19
N PRO A 100 27.56 -28.55 25.55
CA PRO A 100 27.33 -27.47 24.61
C PRO A 100 26.43 -27.91 23.45
N VAL A 101 25.58 -27.00 22.97
CA VAL A 101 24.60 -27.24 21.91
C VAL A 101 24.72 -26.16 20.85
N SER A 102 24.73 -26.54 19.58
CA SER A 102 24.76 -25.59 18.47
C SER A 102 23.44 -24.83 18.33
N HIS A 103 23.48 -23.53 18.08
CA HIS A 103 22.27 -22.76 17.81
C HIS A 103 21.81 -22.93 16.35
N ILE A 104 20.62 -23.51 16.17
CA ILE A 104 20.06 -23.93 14.87
C ILE A 104 20.03 -22.83 13.78
N TRP A 105 19.83 -21.55 14.14
CA TRP A 105 19.79 -20.46 13.14
C TRP A 105 21.12 -20.20 12.44
N TYR A 106 22.27 -20.31 13.14
CA TYR A 106 23.59 -20.03 12.56
C TYR A 106 24.14 -21.24 11.80
N PHE A 107 23.73 -22.45 12.21
CA PHE A 107 24.08 -23.71 11.58
C PHE A 107 23.27 -23.97 10.29
N LYS A 108 21.91 -23.99 10.36
CA LYS A 108 20.99 -24.22 9.21
C LYS A 108 20.52 -22.92 8.55
N GLY A 109 21.25 -21.82 8.73
CA GLY A 109 21.01 -20.57 8.00
C GLY A 109 21.31 -20.75 6.50
N ILE A 110 20.64 -19.98 5.65
CA ILE A 110 21.02 -19.83 4.24
C ILE A 110 21.48 -18.39 4.06
N PRO A 111 22.80 -18.13 3.98
CA PRO A 111 23.93 -19.07 4.13
C PRO A 111 24.23 -19.46 5.59
N SER A 112 24.92 -20.59 5.79
CA SER A 112 25.37 -21.04 7.12
C SER A 112 26.56 -20.21 7.58
N ARG A 113 26.41 -19.51 8.71
CA ARG A 113 27.46 -18.61 9.22
C ARG A 113 28.63 -19.41 9.80
N MET A 114 28.33 -20.51 10.49
CA MET A 114 29.36 -21.46 10.96
C MET A 114 30.11 -22.08 9.78
N GLY A 115 29.40 -22.45 8.71
CA GLY A 115 30.03 -23.05 7.51
C GLY A 115 30.99 -22.10 6.81
N LEU A 116 30.64 -20.82 6.70
CA LEU A 116 31.51 -19.81 6.10
C LEU A 116 32.76 -19.51 6.95
N LEU A 117 32.64 -19.50 8.28
CA LEU A 117 33.78 -19.27 9.18
C LEU A 117 34.77 -20.44 9.16
N LEU A 118 34.27 -21.68 9.23
CA LEU A 118 35.11 -22.87 9.30
C LEU A 118 35.54 -23.41 7.92
N ASP A 119 35.02 -22.85 6.84
CA ASP A 119 35.13 -23.35 5.47
C ASP A 119 34.60 -24.79 5.27
N LEU A 120 33.50 -25.10 5.96
CA LEU A 120 32.83 -26.40 5.91
C LEU A 120 31.47 -26.29 5.21
N THR A 121 31.07 -27.35 4.51
CA THR A 121 29.72 -27.41 3.95
C THR A 121 28.66 -27.63 5.04
N PRO A 122 27.41 -27.18 4.85
CA PRO A 122 26.34 -27.40 5.84
C PRO A 122 26.09 -28.88 6.15
N ARG A 123 26.31 -29.78 5.17
CA ARG A 123 26.18 -31.23 5.35
C ARG A 123 27.28 -31.79 6.25
N GLN A 124 28.51 -31.39 6.02
CA GLN A 124 29.66 -31.75 6.86
C GLN A 124 29.47 -31.30 8.31
N LEU A 125 29.00 -30.06 8.52
CA LEU A 125 28.67 -29.58 9.87
C LEU A 125 27.55 -30.40 10.53
N GLU A 126 26.55 -30.84 9.76
CA GLU A 126 25.47 -31.68 10.26
C GLU A 126 25.98 -33.05 10.73
N GLU A 127 26.86 -33.67 9.95
CA GLU A 127 27.46 -34.95 10.28
C GLU A 127 28.27 -34.88 11.59
N VAL A 128 29.01 -33.79 11.80
CA VAL A 128 29.77 -33.57 13.05
C VAL A 128 28.86 -33.26 14.23
N ILE A 129 27.93 -32.30 14.10
CA ILE A 129 27.06 -31.83 15.20
C ILE A 129 26.16 -32.95 15.74
N TYR A 130 25.66 -33.82 14.85
CA TYR A 130 24.76 -34.92 15.24
C TYR A 130 25.46 -36.27 15.42
N PHE A 131 26.77 -36.24 15.71
CA PHE A 131 27.55 -37.39 16.14
C PHE A 131 27.61 -38.52 15.10
N ALA A 132 27.66 -38.19 13.81
CA ALA A 132 27.82 -39.16 12.72
C ALA A 132 29.29 -39.35 12.30
N SER A 133 30.07 -38.26 12.28
CA SER A 133 31.48 -38.27 11.89
C SER A 133 32.33 -37.47 12.89
N TYR A 134 33.64 -37.76 12.93
CA TYR A 134 34.60 -37.00 13.72
C TYR A 134 35.23 -35.88 12.87
N ILE A 135 35.68 -34.81 13.53
CA ILE A 135 36.49 -33.75 12.92
C ILE A 135 37.81 -33.63 13.66
N VAL A 136 38.89 -33.49 12.89
CA VAL A 136 40.25 -33.29 13.43
C VAL A 136 40.39 -31.85 13.92
N VAL A 137 40.56 -31.69 15.23
CA VAL A 137 40.79 -30.39 15.89
C VAL A 137 42.28 -30.06 15.88
N ASP A 138 43.11 -31.04 16.25
CA ASP A 138 44.57 -30.94 16.22
C ASP A 138 45.15 -32.19 15.52
N PRO A 139 45.81 -32.04 14.37
CA PRO A 139 46.40 -33.17 13.65
C PRO A 139 47.68 -33.72 14.29
N GLY A 140 48.34 -33.00 15.20
CA GLY A 140 49.58 -33.44 15.84
C GLY A 140 50.65 -33.90 14.84
N GLU A 141 51.22 -35.09 15.07
CA GLU A 141 52.29 -35.68 14.24
C GLU A 141 51.76 -36.60 13.11
N THR A 142 50.46 -36.58 12.83
CA THR A 142 49.82 -37.49 11.85
C THR A 142 49.68 -36.88 10.46
N ASP A 143 49.40 -37.70 9.45
CA ASP A 143 49.10 -37.27 8.06
C ASP A 143 47.74 -36.57 7.90
N LEU A 144 47.01 -36.34 8.99
CA LEU A 144 45.67 -35.75 8.97
C LEU A 144 45.73 -34.23 8.81
N ILE A 145 44.74 -33.68 8.12
CA ILE A 145 44.62 -32.22 7.94
C ILE A 145 43.68 -31.66 9.01
N LYS A 146 43.98 -30.48 9.55
CA LYS A 146 43.08 -29.77 10.46
C LYS A 146 41.73 -29.51 9.77
N LYS A 147 40.62 -29.72 10.50
CA LYS A 147 39.24 -29.68 9.97
C LYS A 147 38.86 -30.82 9.01
N GLN A 148 39.73 -31.81 8.79
CA GLN A 148 39.37 -33.00 8.04
C GLN A 148 38.30 -33.80 8.80
N ILE A 149 37.28 -34.25 8.06
CA ILE A 149 36.21 -35.10 8.59
C ILE A 149 36.57 -36.54 8.31
N ILE A 150 36.54 -37.35 9.36
CA ILE A 150 36.95 -38.75 9.33
C ILE A 150 35.89 -39.65 9.96
N SER A 151 35.77 -40.85 9.43
CA SER A 151 34.84 -41.86 9.95
C SER A 151 35.36 -42.48 11.25
N GLU A 152 34.48 -43.10 12.03
CA GLU A 152 34.89 -43.81 13.25
C GLU A 152 35.92 -44.92 12.96
N ARG A 153 35.80 -45.56 11.79
CA ARG A 153 36.76 -46.57 11.31
C ARG A 153 38.14 -45.96 11.09
N GLU A 154 38.21 -44.83 10.37
CA GLU A 154 39.47 -44.13 10.10
C GLU A 154 40.15 -43.64 11.38
N VAL A 155 39.37 -43.11 12.34
CA VAL A 155 39.89 -42.73 13.67
C VAL A 155 40.52 -43.93 14.38
N ARG A 156 39.87 -45.10 14.30
CA ARG A 156 40.40 -46.33 14.92
C ARG A 156 41.67 -46.80 14.22
N GLU A 157 41.71 -46.77 12.89
CA GLU A 157 42.89 -47.16 12.10
C GLU A 157 44.08 -46.21 12.37
N THR A 158 43.85 -44.90 12.40
CA THR A 158 44.89 -43.91 12.70
C THR A 158 45.38 -43.98 14.14
N ARG A 159 44.49 -44.18 15.13
CA ARG A 159 44.89 -44.41 16.52
C ARG A 159 45.67 -45.69 16.73
N SER A 160 45.38 -46.75 15.96
CA SER A 160 46.17 -47.99 15.98
C SER A 160 47.57 -47.80 15.41
N LYS A 161 47.73 -46.90 14.41
CA LYS A 161 49.02 -46.61 13.77
C LYS A 161 49.90 -45.66 14.57
N PHE A 162 49.34 -44.55 15.06
CA PHE A 162 50.10 -43.45 15.67
C PHE A 162 49.89 -43.33 17.19
N GLY A 163 49.10 -44.22 17.82
CA GLY A 163 48.77 -44.16 19.24
C GLY A 163 47.56 -43.26 19.56
N VAL A 164 47.06 -43.36 20.80
CA VAL A 164 45.79 -42.71 21.22
C VAL A 164 45.90 -41.20 21.41
N SER A 165 47.11 -40.68 21.66
CA SER A 165 47.39 -39.26 21.97
C SER A 165 48.09 -38.48 20.87
N SER A 166 48.30 -39.08 19.69
CA SER A 166 49.04 -38.43 18.59
C SER A 166 48.27 -37.34 17.86
N PHE A 167 46.94 -37.38 17.89
CA PHE A 167 46.06 -36.37 17.30
C PHE A 167 44.74 -36.28 18.07
N VAL A 168 44.07 -35.13 17.97
CA VAL A 168 42.80 -34.85 18.63
C VAL A 168 41.69 -34.77 17.59
N ALA A 169 40.86 -35.81 17.52
CA ALA A 169 39.60 -35.81 16.79
C ALA A 169 38.41 -35.87 17.75
N LYS A 170 37.47 -34.93 17.59
CA LYS A 170 36.25 -34.81 18.41
C LYS A 170 35.00 -34.86 17.53
N MET A 171 33.84 -35.01 18.14
CA MET A 171 32.53 -34.92 17.47
C MET A 171 31.54 -34.10 18.30
N GLY A 172 30.41 -33.72 17.71
CA GLY A 172 29.38 -32.92 18.35
C GLY A 172 29.68 -31.42 18.37
N ALA A 173 28.81 -30.66 19.02
CA ALA A 173 28.94 -29.20 19.12
C ALA A 173 30.19 -28.75 19.92
N GLU A 174 30.75 -29.61 20.78
CA GLU A 174 32.01 -29.36 21.49
C GLU A 174 33.18 -29.20 20.52
N ALA A 175 33.28 -30.06 19.51
CA ALA A 175 34.34 -30.00 18.51
C ALA A 175 34.28 -28.69 17.70
N ILE A 176 33.06 -28.28 17.32
CA ILE A 176 32.83 -27.03 16.58
C ILE A 176 33.15 -25.81 17.44
N ARG A 177 32.81 -25.84 18.74
CA ARG A 177 33.13 -24.76 19.67
C ARG A 177 34.64 -24.56 19.80
N ASP A 178 35.38 -25.65 19.99
CA ASP A 178 36.83 -25.59 20.17
C ASP A 178 37.51 -25.03 18.89
N LEU A 179 37.07 -25.46 17.70
CA LEU A 179 37.53 -24.92 16.42
C LEU A 179 37.19 -23.42 16.23
N LEU A 180 36.02 -22.98 16.70
CA LEU A 180 35.62 -21.57 16.64
C LEU A 180 36.39 -20.70 17.64
N ALA A 181 36.77 -21.25 18.79
CA ALA A 181 37.52 -20.53 19.83
C ALA A 181 39.00 -20.32 19.46
N GLU A 182 39.59 -21.23 18.69
CA GLU A 182 40.96 -21.12 18.17
C GLU A 182 41.10 -20.19 16.95
N LEU A 183 39.98 -19.73 16.39
CA LEU A 183 39.96 -18.98 15.13
C LEU A 183 40.42 -17.53 15.32
N ASP A 184 41.56 -17.17 14.73
CA ASP A 184 42.05 -15.79 14.67
C ASP A 184 41.43 -15.05 13.48
N ILE A 185 40.47 -14.16 13.79
CA ILE A 185 39.72 -13.37 12.80
C ILE A 185 40.64 -12.46 11.99
N GLU A 186 41.67 -11.85 12.59
CA GLU A 186 42.51 -10.87 11.91
C GLU A 186 43.53 -11.50 10.97
N LYS A 187 44.07 -12.66 11.38
CA LYS A 187 44.97 -13.44 10.53
C LYS A 187 44.23 -13.97 9.29
N GLU A 188 43.08 -14.63 9.48
CA GLU A 188 42.27 -15.18 8.39
C GLU A 188 41.77 -14.08 7.43
N LEU A 189 41.38 -12.90 7.93
CA LEU A 189 41.01 -11.77 7.07
C LEU A 189 42.14 -11.30 6.17
N ARG A 190 43.38 -11.26 6.66
CA ARG A 190 44.55 -10.89 5.84
C ARG A 190 44.81 -11.92 4.76
N GLU A 191 44.76 -13.21 5.10
CA GLU A 191 44.94 -14.31 4.15
C GLU A 191 43.86 -14.29 3.06
N LEU A 192 42.58 -14.15 3.43
CA LEU A 192 41.47 -14.08 2.47
C LEU A 192 41.54 -12.85 1.56
N ARG A 193 42.00 -11.70 2.07
CA ARG A 193 42.19 -10.49 1.25
C ARG A 193 43.35 -10.65 0.27
N ASN A 194 44.43 -11.29 0.67
CA ASN A 194 45.55 -11.58 -0.23
C ASN A 194 45.12 -12.59 -1.31
N GLU A 195 44.42 -13.66 -0.94
CA GLU A 195 43.86 -14.63 -1.90
C GLU A 195 42.91 -13.94 -2.89
N LEU A 196 42.09 -12.98 -2.42
CA LEU A 196 41.21 -12.21 -3.29
C LEU A 196 41.99 -11.33 -4.28
N LYS A 197 43.09 -10.71 -3.86
CA LYS A 197 43.96 -9.89 -4.73
C LYS A 197 44.64 -10.73 -5.80
N GLU A 198 45.26 -11.84 -5.43
CA GLU A 198 45.91 -12.78 -6.36
C GLU A 198 44.93 -13.32 -7.40
N LEU A 199 43.71 -13.66 -6.98
CA LEU A 199 42.64 -14.14 -7.87
C LEU A 199 42.04 -13.03 -8.75
N SER A 200 42.21 -11.76 -8.38
CA SER A 200 41.76 -10.62 -9.19
C SER A 200 42.79 -10.18 -10.22
N GLU A 201 44.08 -10.38 -9.95
CA GLU A 201 45.20 -10.05 -10.85
C GLU A 201 45.44 -11.16 -11.90
N SER A 202 45.22 -12.42 -11.52
CA SER A 202 45.14 -13.51 -12.48
C SER A 202 43.77 -13.45 -13.17
N ASN A 203 43.71 -13.30 -14.50
CA ASN A 203 42.48 -13.28 -15.34
C ASN A 203 41.70 -14.63 -15.33
N TYR A 204 41.56 -15.28 -14.17
CA TYR A 204 41.03 -16.62 -14.00
C TYR A 204 39.49 -16.59 -13.90
N LYS A 205 38.82 -17.27 -14.83
CA LYS A 205 37.35 -17.41 -14.93
C LYS A 205 36.74 -18.33 -13.85
N SER A 206 37.06 -18.17 -12.57
CA SER A 206 36.46 -18.93 -11.47
C SER A 206 35.60 -18.05 -10.55
N GLY A 207 34.61 -17.36 -11.15
CA GLY A 207 33.72 -16.43 -10.44
C GLY A 207 33.01 -17.01 -9.20
N GLN A 208 32.79 -18.33 -9.14
CA GLN A 208 32.21 -18.99 -7.96
C GLN A 208 33.15 -18.98 -6.73
N LYS A 209 34.46 -19.16 -6.92
CA LYS A 209 35.44 -19.14 -5.82
C LYS A 209 35.56 -17.73 -5.24
N ILE A 210 35.61 -16.72 -6.10
CA ILE A 210 35.62 -15.30 -5.73
C ILE A 210 34.37 -14.95 -4.91
N VAL A 211 33.17 -15.35 -5.35
CA VAL A 211 31.92 -15.11 -4.61
C VAL A 211 31.94 -15.78 -3.22
N LYS A 212 32.52 -16.98 -3.10
CA LYS A 212 32.66 -17.66 -1.81
C LYS A 212 33.60 -16.89 -0.88
N ILE A 213 34.76 -16.44 -1.37
CA ILE A 213 35.75 -15.66 -0.60
C ILE A 213 35.14 -14.33 -0.14
N ILE A 214 34.46 -13.59 -1.02
CA ILE A 214 33.79 -12.33 -0.66
C ILE A 214 32.79 -12.54 0.47
N LYS A 215 31.96 -13.60 0.40
CA LYS A 215 31.00 -13.93 1.46
C LYS A 215 31.68 -14.32 2.78
N ARG A 216 32.84 -14.96 2.72
CA ARG A 216 33.64 -15.27 3.93
C ARG A 216 34.15 -13.96 4.53
N ILE A 217 34.83 -13.12 3.75
CA ILE A 217 35.34 -11.81 4.18
C ILE A 217 34.21 -10.99 4.84
N GLU A 218 33.02 -10.91 4.24
CA GLU A 218 31.88 -10.19 4.82
C GLU A 218 31.53 -10.68 6.24
N VAL A 219 31.52 -11.99 6.46
CA VAL A 219 31.21 -12.58 7.77
C VAL A 219 32.32 -12.32 8.77
N PHE A 220 33.58 -12.50 8.38
CA PHE A 220 34.72 -12.24 9.25
C PHE A 220 34.81 -10.75 9.65
N GLU A 221 34.60 -9.83 8.70
CA GLU A 221 34.52 -8.39 8.99
C GLU A 221 33.35 -8.06 9.90
N ALA A 222 32.20 -8.71 9.74
CA ALA A 222 31.07 -8.54 10.64
C ALA A 222 31.41 -8.94 12.08
N PHE A 223 32.13 -10.04 12.29
CA PHE A 223 32.60 -10.43 13.64
C PHE A 223 33.65 -9.47 14.18
N LYS A 224 34.60 -9.02 13.35
CA LYS A 224 35.59 -8.01 13.74
C LYS A 224 34.94 -6.71 14.19
N ASN A 225 34.02 -6.17 13.40
CA ASN A 225 33.38 -4.87 13.66
C ASN A 225 32.35 -4.93 14.80
N SER A 226 31.69 -6.07 14.99
CA SER A 226 30.68 -6.22 16.06
C SER A 226 31.28 -6.44 17.45
N GLY A 227 32.53 -6.92 17.53
CA GLY A 227 33.17 -7.37 18.77
C GLY A 227 32.57 -8.68 19.32
N ASN A 228 31.71 -9.35 18.55
CA ASN A 228 31.17 -10.65 18.91
C ASN A 228 32.26 -11.71 18.79
N LYS A 229 32.22 -12.73 19.65
CA LYS A 229 33.09 -13.90 19.50
C LYS A 229 32.37 -15.05 18.78
N PRO A 230 33.02 -15.74 17.80
CA PRO A 230 32.38 -16.80 17.02
C PRO A 230 31.83 -17.96 17.85
N GLU A 231 32.49 -18.33 18.95
CA GLU A 231 32.09 -19.43 19.82
C GLU A 231 30.77 -19.18 20.55
N TRP A 232 30.29 -17.94 20.64
CA TRP A 232 28.97 -17.62 21.23
C TRP A 232 27.79 -18.16 20.41
N MET A 233 28.02 -18.63 19.19
CA MET A 233 27.00 -19.36 18.43
C MET A 233 26.72 -20.78 18.99
N ILE A 234 27.58 -21.28 19.90
CA ILE A 234 27.39 -22.52 20.64
C ILE A 234 26.89 -22.18 22.05
N LEU A 235 25.70 -22.65 22.38
CA LEU A 235 25.03 -22.40 23.66
C LEU A 235 25.58 -23.33 24.74
N THR A 236 26.00 -22.75 25.86
CA THR A 236 26.32 -23.48 27.11
C THR A 236 25.28 -23.24 28.20
N ALA A 237 24.66 -22.06 28.20
CA ALA A 237 23.51 -21.73 29.03
C ALA A 237 22.32 -21.34 28.13
N LEU A 238 21.12 -21.79 28.50
CA LEU A 238 19.88 -21.52 27.74
C LEU A 238 18.92 -20.68 28.59
N PRO A 239 18.50 -19.48 28.13
CA PRO A 239 17.54 -18.67 28.86
C PRO A 239 16.12 -19.26 28.84
N VAL A 240 15.41 -19.10 29.95
CA VAL A 240 14.01 -19.50 30.14
C VAL A 240 13.16 -18.25 30.26
N ILE A 241 12.16 -18.14 29.38
CA ILE A 241 11.21 -17.02 29.33
C ILE A 241 10.35 -16.98 30.61
N PRO A 242 9.96 -15.79 31.10
CA PRO A 242 9.10 -15.63 32.28
C PRO A 242 7.75 -16.35 32.15
N PRO A 243 7.18 -16.89 33.24
CA PRO A 243 5.96 -17.72 33.21
C PRO A 243 4.71 -17.00 32.68
N GLU A 244 4.55 -15.70 32.93
CA GLU A 244 3.41 -14.91 32.42
C GLU A 244 3.37 -14.80 30.89
N LEU A 245 4.51 -14.99 30.22
CA LEU A 245 4.58 -15.03 28.75
C LEU A 245 4.30 -16.44 28.19
N ARG A 246 4.18 -17.44 29.05
CA ARG A 246 3.85 -18.84 28.74
C ARG A 246 2.83 -19.41 29.75
N PRO A 247 1.65 -18.76 29.88
CA PRO A 247 0.71 -19.06 30.95
C PRO A 247 0.13 -20.47 30.85
N MET A 248 -0.41 -20.93 31.97
CA MET A 248 -1.30 -22.08 32.04
C MET A 248 -2.64 -21.59 32.55
N VAL A 249 -3.69 -21.79 31.78
CA VAL A 249 -5.04 -21.28 32.09
C VAL A 249 -5.92 -22.45 32.47
N GLN A 250 -6.65 -22.32 33.57
CA GLN A 250 -7.64 -23.30 33.97
C GLN A 250 -8.87 -23.16 33.07
N LEU A 251 -9.29 -24.25 32.45
CA LEU A 251 -10.53 -24.36 31.68
C LEU A 251 -11.66 -24.88 32.56
N ASP A 252 -12.89 -24.68 32.10
CA ASP A 252 -14.07 -25.28 32.71
C ASP A 252 -13.91 -26.81 32.76
N GLY A 253 -14.17 -27.39 33.94
CA GLY A 253 -13.94 -28.82 34.21
C GLY A 253 -12.58 -29.17 34.82
N GLY A 254 -11.84 -28.19 35.33
CA GLY A 254 -10.61 -28.42 36.12
C GLY A 254 -9.39 -28.85 35.30
N ARG A 255 -9.48 -28.80 33.97
CA ARG A 255 -8.37 -29.05 33.05
C ARG A 255 -7.51 -27.79 32.91
N PHE A 256 -6.23 -27.97 32.58
CA PHE A 256 -5.33 -26.86 32.29
C PHE A 256 -4.97 -26.82 30.81
N ALA A 257 -5.13 -25.66 30.19
CA ALA A 257 -4.56 -25.36 28.89
C ALA A 257 -3.16 -24.78 29.08
N THR A 258 -2.15 -25.44 28.53
CA THR A 258 -0.75 -25.03 28.66
C THR A 258 -0.20 -24.50 27.34
N SER A 259 0.65 -23.48 27.40
CA SER A 259 1.43 -23.06 26.23
C SER A 259 2.39 -24.17 25.76
N ASP A 260 2.50 -24.36 24.45
CA ASP A 260 3.40 -25.36 23.81
C ASP A 260 4.87 -25.21 24.24
N LEU A 261 5.29 -23.97 24.58
CA LEU A 261 6.64 -23.71 25.06
C LEU A 261 6.96 -24.48 26.35
N ASN A 262 5.98 -24.64 27.25
CA ASN A 262 6.20 -25.37 28.49
C ASN A 262 6.53 -26.84 28.21
N ASP A 263 5.88 -27.45 27.20
CA ASP A 263 6.18 -28.83 26.79
C ASP A 263 7.57 -28.97 26.16
N LEU A 264 7.98 -27.98 25.36
CA LEU A 264 9.30 -27.94 24.74
C LEU A 264 10.41 -27.73 25.79
N TYR A 265 10.24 -26.78 26.71
CA TYR A 265 11.17 -26.59 27.83
C TYR A 265 11.27 -27.84 28.71
N ARG A 266 10.13 -28.47 29.03
CA ARG A 266 10.10 -29.71 29.80
C ARG A 266 10.90 -30.82 29.13
N ARG A 267 10.80 -30.97 27.81
CA ARG A 267 11.61 -31.94 27.05
C ARG A 267 13.10 -31.65 27.17
N VAL A 268 13.53 -30.40 27.03
CA VAL A 268 14.94 -29.99 27.18
C VAL A 268 15.45 -30.30 28.59
N ILE A 269 14.71 -29.91 29.63
CA ILE A 269 15.11 -30.13 31.04
C ILE A 269 15.23 -31.63 31.33
N ASN A 270 14.26 -32.45 30.90
CA ASN A 270 14.30 -33.90 31.08
C ASN A 270 15.54 -34.54 30.43
N ARG A 271 15.86 -34.14 29.19
CA ARG A 271 17.05 -34.62 28.48
C ARG A 271 18.34 -34.16 29.13
N ASN A 272 18.40 -32.91 29.56
CA ASN A 272 19.56 -32.34 30.23
C ASN A 272 19.84 -33.05 31.56
N ASN A 273 18.81 -33.24 32.41
CA ASN A 273 18.94 -33.94 33.68
C ASN A 273 19.32 -35.41 33.51
N ARG A 274 18.77 -36.08 32.50
CA ARG A 274 19.15 -37.45 32.14
C ARG A 274 20.61 -37.54 31.72
N LEU A 275 21.09 -36.58 30.91
CA LEU A 275 22.48 -36.50 30.48
C LEU A 275 23.43 -36.24 31.67
N LYS A 276 23.10 -35.30 32.57
CA LYS A 276 23.88 -35.05 33.81
C LYS A 276 24.06 -36.35 34.61
N LYS A 277 22.96 -37.07 34.87
CA LYS A 277 22.99 -38.36 35.59
C LYS A 277 23.83 -39.41 34.87
N LEU A 278 23.74 -39.52 33.54
CA LEU A 278 24.53 -40.49 32.77
C LEU A 278 26.04 -40.19 32.81
N ILE A 279 26.40 -38.91 32.83
CA ILE A 279 27.81 -38.47 32.96
C ILE A 279 28.32 -38.78 34.38
N GLU A 280 27.52 -38.48 35.42
CA GLU A 280 27.85 -38.81 36.82
C GLU A 280 28.05 -40.31 37.04
N LEU A 281 27.21 -41.14 36.41
CA LEU A 281 27.30 -42.60 36.44
C LEU A 281 28.39 -43.19 35.53
N LYS A 282 29.17 -42.35 34.83
CA LYS A 282 30.22 -42.77 33.88
C LYS A 282 29.72 -43.80 32.85
N ALA A 283 28.55 -43.54 32.26
CA ALA A 283 27.95 -44.43 31.25
C ALA A 283 28.83 -44.56 29.98
N PRO A 284 28.71 -45.67 29.21
CA PRO A 284 29.44 -45.86 27.96
C PRO A 284 29.28 -44.72 26.95
N GLY A 285 30.35 -44.44 26.19
CA GLY A 285 30.43 -43.32 25.26
C GLY A 285 29.29 -43.24 24.25
N LEU A 286 28.86 -44.38 23.67
CA LEU A 286 27.75 -44.44 22.71
C LEU A 286 26.42 -43.94 23.30
N ILE A 287 26.13 -44.28 24.57
CA ILE A 287 24.90 -43.85 25.24
C ILE A 287 24.95 -42.35 25.51
N VAL A 288 26.11 -41.86 25.97
CA VAL A 288 26.33 -40.42 26.23
C VAL A 288 26.21 -39.62 24.92
N GLN A 289 26.81 -40.10 23.83
CA GLN A 289 26.71 -39.46 22.50
C GLN A 289 25.26 -39.41 22.00
N ASN A 290 24.51 -40.52 22.14
CA ASN A 290 23.10 -40.53 21.76
C ASN A 290 22.27 -39.54 22.59
N GLU A 291 22.47 -39.47 23.91
CA GLU A 291 21.73 -38.52 24.74
C GLU A 291 22.15 -37.06 24.47
N LYS A 292 23.44 -36.79 24.17
CA LYS A 292 23.90 -35.47 23.67
C LYS A 292 23.19 -35.10 22.36
N ARG A 293 23.06 -36.04 21.40
CA ARG A 293 22.29 -35.84 20.16
C ARG A 293 20.82 -35.54 20.43
N MET A 294 20.17 -36.28 21.34
CA MET A 294 18.78 -36.05 21.72
C MET A 294 18.58 -34.69 22.42
N LEU A 295 19.55 -34.24 23.23
CA LEU A 295 19.53 -32.91 23.83
C LEU A 295 19.64 -31.81 22.77
N GLN A 296 20.56 -31.94 21.81
CA GLN A 296 20.69 -31.04 20.67
C GLN A 296 19.35 -30.92 19.91
N GLU A 297 18.70 -32.06 19.60
CA GLU A 297 17.40 -32.09 18.94
C GLU A 297 16.27 -31.42 19.74
N ALA A 298 16.26 -31.62 21.06
CA ALA A 298 15.27 -30.99 21.94
C ALA A 298 15.42 -29.47 21.96
N VAL A 299 16.66 -28.96 21.99
CA VAL A 299 16.94 -27.51 21.95
C VAL A 299 16.63 -26.94 20.55
N ASP A 300 16.97 -27.65 19.48
CA ASP A 300 16.61 -27.26 18.11
C ASP A 300 15.09 -27.10 17.96
N ALA A 301 14.31 -28.05 18.48
CA ALA A 301 12.84 -28.01 18.44
C ALA A 301 12.25 -26.87 19.31
N LEU A 302 12.89 -26.53 20.42
CA LEU A 302 12.48 -25.38 21.25
C LEU A 302 12.69 -24.05 20.52
N ILE A 303 13.83 -23.89 19.85
CA ILE A 303 14.18 -22.65 19.15
C ILE A 303 13.39 -22.53 17.83
N ASP A 304 13.43 -23.53 16.95
CA ASP A 304 12.75 -23.54 15.65
C ASP A 304 12.28 -24.95 15.25
N ASN A 305 11.07 -25.30 15.69
CA ASN A 305 10.47 -26.62 15.45
C ASN A 305 10.22 -26.86 13.95
N GLY A 306 10.67 -28.02 13.44
CA GLY A 306 10.52 -28.42 12.04
C GLY A 306 11.58 -27.87 11.08
N ARG A 307 12.57 -27.12 11.57
CA ARG A 307 13.71 -26.69 10.74
C ARG A 307 14.68 -27.83 10.44
N ARG A 308 14.77 -28.80 11.35
CA ARG A 308 15.45 -30.08 11.16
C ARG A 308 14.45 -31.21 11.30
N GLY A 309 14.41 -32.07 10.29
CA GLY A 309 13.62 -33.31 10.31
C GLY A 309 12.12 -33.08 10.51
N ARG A 310 11.45 -34.08 11.10
CA ARG A 310 10.01 -34.03 11.35
C ARG A 310 9.70 -33.14 12.55
N PRO A 311 8.70 -32.25 12.46
CA PRO A 311 8.33 -31.39 13.57
C PRO A 311 7.80 -32.21 14.74
N VAL A 312 8.15 -31.79 15.95
CA VAL A 312 7.61 -32.38 17.16
C VAL A 312 6.12 -32.06 17.26
N THR A 313 5.30 -33.11 17.41
CA THR A 313 3.86 -33.02 17.60
C THR A 313 3.47 -33.19 19.08
N GLY A 314 2.37 -32.53 19.45
CA GLY A 314 1.68 -32.69 20.72
C GLY A 314 0.63 -33.83 20.67
N PRO A 315 -0.13 -34.03 21.74
CA PRO A 315 -1.08 -35.14 21.88
C PRO A 315 -2.21 -35.15 20.83
N GLY A 316 -2.56 -34.00 20.26
CA GLY A 316 -3.55 -33.88 19.18
C GLY A 316 -2.97 -34.00 17.76
N ASN A 317 -1.78 -34.58 17.60
CA ASN A 317 -1.00 -34.65 16.35
C ASN A 317 -0.71 -33.28 15.68
N ARG A 318 -0.97 -32.19 16.41
CA ARG A 318 -0.67 -30.80 16.07
C ARG A 318 0.82 -30.54 16.30
N THR A 319 1.47 -29.81 15.40
CA THR A 319 2.86 -29.35 15.60
C THR A 319 2.93 -28.32 16.74
N LEU A 320 3.91 -28.49 17.63
CA LEU A 320 4.13 -27.56 18.73
C LEU A 320 4.74 -26.24 18.23
N LYS A 321 4.24 -25.10 18.74
CA LYS A 321 4.78 -23.78 18.41
C LYS A 321 6.07 -23.51 19.19
N SER A 322 7.16 -23.28 18.44
CA SER A 322 8.47 -22.89 18.98
C SER A 322 8.61 -21.38 19.20
N LEU A 323 9.74 -20.94 19.77
CA LEU A 323 10.07 -19.52 19.92
C LEU A 323 10.08 -18.78 18.58
N SER A 324 10.64 -19.40 17.54
CA SER A 324 10.65 -18.82 16.19
C SER A 324 9.23 -18.64 15.64
N ASN A 325 8.32 -19.59 15.89
CA ASN A 325 6.92 -19.51 15.46
C ASN A 325 6.14 -18.37 16.15
N MET A 326 6.54 -17.96 17.37
CA MET A 326 5.92 -16.82 18.04
C MET A 326 6.32 -15.49 17.42
N LEU A 327 7.47 -15.43 16.76
CA LEU A 327 7.97 -14.22 16.09
C LEU A 327 7.54 -14.17 14.62
N LYS A 328 7.61 -15.30 13.90
CA LYS A 328 7.40 -15.38 12.44
C LYS A 328 5.94 -15.61 12.05
N GLY A 329 5.60 -15.24 10.81
CA GLY A 329 4.30 -15.54 10.20
C GLY A 329 3.21 -14.49 10.50
N LYS A 330 2.01 -14.70 9.96
CA LYS A 330 0.87 -13.77 10.09
C LYS A 330 0.43 -13.60 11.55
N HIS A 331 0.45 -14.69 12.32
CA HIS A 331 0.13 -14.71 13.74
C HIS A 331 1.34 -14.45 14.66
N GLY A 332 2.49 -14.12 14.08
CA GLY A 332 3.69 -13.77 14.83
C GLY A 332 3.58 -12.38 15.46
N ARG A 333 4.38 -12.13 16.50
CA ARG A 333 4.33 -10.87 17.27
C ARG A 333 4.49 -9.62 16.41
N PHE A 334 5.45 -9.61 15.48
CA PHE A 334 5.72 -8.44 14.64
C PHE A 334 4.51 -7.98 13.83
N ARG A 335 3.68 -8.91 13.34
CA ARG A 335 2.55 -8.58 12.47
C ARG A 335 1.23 -8.45 13.24
N GLN A 336 0.90 -9.42 14.09
CA GLN A 336 -0.42 -9.47 14.71
C GLN A 336 -0.57 -8.54 15.92
N ASN A 337 0.49 -8.35 16.70
CA ASN A 337 0.38 -7.71 18.02
C ASN A 337 1.08 -6.34 18.09
N LEU A 338 2.13 -6.14 17.29
CA LEU A 338 2.88 -4.87 17.28
C LEU A 338 2.24 -3.86 16.32
N LEU A 339 1.91 -4.29 15.10
CA LEU A 339 1.31 -3.42 14.08
C LEU A 339 -0.23 -3.43 14.15
N GLY A 340 -0.85 -4.60 14.34
CA GLY A 340 -2.29 -4.72 14.61
C GLY A 340 -2.57 -4.72 16.10
N LYS A 341 -3.52 -3.91 16.57
CA LYS A 341 -3.98 -3.92 17.96
C LYS A 341 -5.49 -3.79 18.02
N ARG A 342 -6.09 -4.41 19.04
CA ARG A 342 -7.48 -4.07 19.42
C ARG A 342 -7.44 -2.79 20.23
N VAL A 343 -8.45 -1.96 20.05
CA VAL A 343 -8.60 -0.65 20.68
C VAL A 343 -9.90 -0.63 21.48
N ASP A 344 -9.90 0.05 22.63
CA ASP A 344 -10.99 -0.04 23.60
C ASP A 344 -12.16 0.90 23.26
N TYR A 345 -11.87 2.18 22.96
CA TYR A 345 -12.87 3.21 22.63
C TYR A 345 -13.31 3.11 21.16
N SER A 346 -13.91 1.98 20.80
CA SER A 346 -14.42 1.74 19.45
C SER A 346 -15.73 0.95 19.44
N GLY A 347 -16.55 1.24 18.43
CA GLY A 347 -17.83 0.57 18.18
C GLY A 347 -17.99 0.23 16.70
N ARG A 348 -18.96 -0.61 16.35
CA ARG A 348 -19.32 -0.89 14.96
C ARG A 348 -20.82 -1.05 14.84
N SER A 349 -21.40 -0.49 13.78
CA SER A 349 -22.77 -0.79 13.38
C SER A 349 -22.94 -0.70 11.86
N VAL A 350 -24.12 -1.10 11.39
CA VAL A 350 -24.57 -0.96 10.00
C VAL A 350 -24.76 0.52 9.68
N ILE A 351 -24.41 0.91 8.46
CA ILE A 351 -24.62 2.27 7.97
C ILE A 351 -25.94 2.40 7.20
N VAL A 352 -26.57 3.56 7.34
CA VAL A 352 -27.75 3.99 6.57
C VAL A 352 -27.55 5.41 6.06
N VAL A 353 -28.29 5.78 5.02
CA VAL A 353 -28.18 7.13 4.43
C VAL A 353 -28.75 8.20 5.37
N GLY A 354 -28.01 9.29 5.55
CA GLY A 354 -28.44 10.49 6.26
C GLY A 354 -28.44 11.71 5.34
N PRO A 355 -29.47 11.94 4.51
CA PRO A 355 -29.45 12.98 3.49
C PRO A 355 -29.42 14.41 4.06
N ASN A 356 -30.07 14.62 5.21
CA ASN A 356 -30.18 15.93 5.87
C ASN A 356 -28.92 16.33 6.65
N LEU A 357 -27.94 15.44 6.78
CA LEU A 357 -26.68 15.74 7.47
C LEU A 357 -25.86 16.73 6.64
N LYS A 358 -25.08 17.57 7.32
CA LYS A 358 -24.01 18.33 6.68
C LYS A 358 -22.82 17.43 6.38
N MET A 359 -21.98 17.85 5.44
CA MET A 359 -20.85 17.04 4.98
C MET A 359 -19.86 16.64 6.09
N TYR A 360 -19.69 17.45 7.14
CA TYR A 360 -18.83 17.17 8.29
C TYR A 360 -19.50 16.38 9.42
N GLN A 361 -20.81 16.07 9.32
CA GLN A 361 -21.58 15.45 10.39
C GLN A 361 -21.83 13.95 10.13
N CYS A 362 -21.94 13.17 11.20
CA CYS A 362 -22.43 11.79 11.15
C CYS A 362 -23.46 11.53 12.25
N GLY A 363 -24.41 10.63 12.02
CA GLY A 363 -25.38 10.24 13.04
C GLY A 363 -24.90 9.04 13.83
N LEU A 364 -24.69 9.19 15.15
CA LEU A 364 -24.36 8.10 16.05
C LEU A 364 -25.58 7.64 16.87
N PRO A 365 -25.84 6.32 16.96
CA PRO A 365 -26.84 5.76 17.86
C PRO A 365 -26.62 6.19 19.31
N LYS A 366 -27.69 6.60 20.00
CA LYS A 366 -27.66 6.99 21.42
C LYS A 366 -27.00 5.95 22.33
N GLU A 367 -27.39 4.68 22.23
CA GLU A 367 -26.81 3.57 23.01
C GLU A 367 -25.29 3.42 22.77
N MET A 368 -24.85 3.59 21.52
CA MET A 368 -23.44 3.48 21.16
C MET A 368 -22.64 4.66 21.69
N ALA A 369 -23.15 5.89 21.50
CA ALA A 369 -22.49 7.10 21.98
C ALA A 369 -22.33 7.07 23.50
N LEU A 370 -23.34 6.64 24.24
CA LEU A 370 -23.28 6.55 25.70
C LEU A 370 -22.15 5.64 26.19
N GLU A 371 -21.95 4.47 25.57
CA GLU A 371 -20.87 3.55 25.98
C GLU A 371 -19.48 4.05 25.53
N LEU A 372 -19.39 4.67 24.34
CA LEU A 372 -18.13 5.23 23.84
C LEU A 372 -17.64 6.42 24.69
N PHE A 373 -18.56 7.31 25.09
CA PHE A 373 -18.25 8.53 25.84
C PHE A 373 -18.43 8.39 27.36
N LYS A 374 -18.72 7.17 27.84
CA LYS A 374 -18.97 6.84 29.25
C LYS A 374 -18.05 7.52 30.27
N PRO A 375 -16.70 7.49 30.14
CA PRO A 375 -15.86 8.15 31.16
C PRO A 375 -16.01 9.67 31.19
N PHE A 376 -16.30 10.30 30.04
CA PHE A 376 -16.55 11.74 29.96
C PHE A 376 -17.87 12.11 30.60
N VAL A 377 -18.92 11.33 30.33
CA VAL A 377 -20.25 11.49 30.94
C VAL A 377 -20.16 11.35 32.47
N MET A 378 -19.44 10.33 32.95
CA MET A 378 -19.23 10.13 34.39
C MET A 378 -18.50 11.31 35.04
N ARG A 379 -17.52 11.91 34.34
CA ARG A 379 -16.79 13.08 34.84
C ARG A 379 -17.68 14.31 34.92
N GLU A 380 -18.49 14.58 33.89
CA GLU A 380 -19.38 15.74 33.88
C GLU A 380 -20.55 15.60 34.86
N LEU A 381 -21.11 14.40 35.05
CA LEU A 381 -22.12 14.15 36.09
C LEU A 381 -21.61 14.49 37.50
N VAL A 382 -20.36 14.16 37.79
CA VAL A 382 -19.74 14.50 39.08
C VAL A 382 -19.40 15.99 39.16
N LYS A 383 -18.92 16.58 38.06
CA LYS A 383 -18.54 18.00 38.00
C LYS A 383 -19.76 18.94 38.13
N ARG A 384 -20.91 18.56 37.58
CA ARG A 384 -22.18 19.29 37.68
C ARG A 384 -22.97 18.96 38.97
N GLU A 385 -22.38 18.20 39.90
CA GLU A 385 -23.00 17.78 41.17
C GLU A 385 -24.30 16.97 41.03
N LEU A 386 -24.59 16.43 39.85
CA LEU A 386 -25.73 15.53 39.61
C LEU A 386 -25.47 14.12 40.17
N ALA A 387 -24.20 13.77 40.38
CA ALA A 387 -23.78 12.54 41.03
C ALA A 387 -22.69 12.78 42.09
N ASN A 388 -22.94 12.32 43.32
CA ASN A 388 -22.00 12.48 44.45
C ASN A 388 -20.65 11.78 44.26
N ASN A 389 -20.59 10.69 43.49
CA ASN A 389 -19.36 9.93 43.26
C ASN A 389 -19.42 9.14 41.95
N ILE A 390 -18.25 8.65 41.50
CA ILE A 390 -18.08 7.88 40.26
C ILE A 390 -18.97 6.62 40.23
N LYS A 391 -19.21 5.97 41.38
CA LYS A 391 -20.09 4.79 41.43
C LYS A 391 -21.54 5.15 41.19
N ASN A 392 -22.02 6.23 41.81
CA ASN A 392 -23.37 6.75 41.62
C ASN A 392 -23.57 7.19 40.16
N ALA A 393 -22.62 7.95 39.59
CA ALA A 393 -22.64 8.34 38.18
C ALA A 393 -22.72 7.11 37.25
N LYS A 394 -21.95 6.06 37.55
CA LYS A 394 -22.02 4.78 36.81
C LYS A 394 -23.40 4.14 36.90
N THR A 395 -24.02 4.14 38.08
CA THR A 395 -25.37 3.59 38.28
C THR A 395 -26.44 4.39 37.53
N GLN A 396 -26.35 5.73 37.50
CA GLN A 396 -27.26 6.58 36.73
C GLN A 396 -27.16 6.29 35.22
N ILE A 397 -25.93 6.13 34.71
CA ILE A 397 -25.69 5.76 33.30
C ILE A 397 -26.23 4.37 32.99
N GLU A 398 -26.00 3.38 33.87
CA GLU A 398 -26.51 2.01 33.68
C GLU A 398 -28.05 1.94 33.72
N LYS A 399 -28.70 2.84 34.46
CA LYS A 399 -30.15 3.00 34.49
C LYS A 399 -30.72 3.84 33.35
N MET A 400 -29.86 4.52 32.58
CA MET A 400 -30.23 5.42 31.48
C MET A 400 -31.22 6.51 31.90
N GLU A 401 -30.92 7.21 33.00
CA GLU A 401 -31.74 8.34 33.48
C GLU A 401 -31.76 9.51 32.47
N ASP A 402 -32.86 10.27 32.39
CA ASP A 402 -33.12 11.20 31.29
C ASP A 402 -32.09 12.34 31.18
N HIS A 403 -31.64 12.91 32.30
CA HIS A 403 -30.65 14.00 32.31
C HIS A 403 -29.26 13.57 31.79
N VAL A 404 -29.01 12.27 31.67
CA VAL A 404 -27.75 11.76 31.09
C VAL A 404 -27.69 12.07 29.58
N TRP A 405 -28.83 12.14 28.90
CA TRP A 405 -28.88 12.43 27.46
C TRP A 405 -28.49 13.88 27.15
N ASP A 406 -28.95 14.84 27.95
CA ASP A 406 -28.59 16.25 27.79
C ASP A 406 -27.08 16.47 27.97
N ILE A 407 -26.50 15.80 28.97
CA ILE A 407 -25.04 15.86 29.22
C ILE A 407 -24.26 15.18 28.10
N LEU A 408 -24.79 14.06 27.57
CA LEU A 408 -24.16 13.40 26.44
C LEU A 408 -24.13 14.31 25.22
N GLU A 409 -25.22 15.02 24.92
CA GLU A 409 -25.30 15.97 23.81
C GLU A 409 -24.29 17.12 23.96
N ASP A 410 -24.13 17.66 25.17
CA ASP A 410 -23.11 18.67 25.47
C ASP A 410 -21.67 18.16 25.26
N ILE A 411 -21.39 16.90 25.61
CA ILE A 411 -20.05 16.31 25.52
C ILE A 411 -19.65 15.99 24.08
N ILE A 412 -20.60 15.51 23.29
CA ILE A 412 -20.32 15.11 21.90
C ILE A 412 -20.18 16.32 20.99
N LYS A 413 -20.79 17.45 21.34
CA LYS A 413 -20.66 18.70 20.61
C LYS A 413 -19.18 19.06 20.53
N GLU A 414 -18.71 19.37 19.32
CA GLU A 414 -17.30 19.67 19.08
C GLU A 414 -16.30 18.53 19.37
N HIS A 415 -16.76 17.32 19.70
CA HIS A 415 -15.88 16.17 19.90
C HIS A 415 -15.89 15.25 18.67
N PRO A 416 -14.91 15.35 17.74
CA PRO A 416 -14.93 14.56 16.52
C PRO A 416 -14.79 13.06 16.81
N VAL A 417 -15.32 12.24 15.91
CA VAL A 417 -15.16 10.78 15.88
C VAL A 417 -14.60 10.36 14.54
N LEU A 418 -13.84 9.27 14.51
CA LEU A 418 -13.28 8.71 13.28
C LEU A 418 -14.15 7.55 12.79
N LEU A 419 -14.67 7.65 11.57
CA LEU A 419 -15.33 6.54 10.87
C LEU A 419 -14.32 5.82 9.99
N ASN A 420 -14.33 4.48 10.05
CA ASN A 420 -13.44 3.62 9.30
C ASN A 420 -14.22 2.46 8.65
N ARG A 421 -13.97 2.21 7.36
CA ARG A 421 -14.51 1.04 6.63
C ARG A 421 -13.40 0.03 6.35
N ALA A 422 -13.72 -1.25 6.57
CA ALA A 422 -12.88 -2.36 6.16
C ALA A 422 -13.37 -2.89 4.79
N PRO A 423 -12.49 -3.12 3.80
CA PRO A 423 -11.03 -2.90 3.82
C PRO A 423 -10.63 -1.43 3.56
N THR A 424 -9.64 -0.92 4.29
CA THR A 424 -9.07 0.42 4.08
C THR A 424 -7.99 0.38 2.99
N LEU A 425 -8.31 0.86 1.79
CA LEU A 425 -7.39 0.82 0.62
C LEU A 425 -6.50 2.07 0.51
N HIS A 426 -7.01 3.22 0.95
CA HIS A 426 -6.33 4.52 0.91
C HIS A 426 -6.70 5.37 2.14
N ARG A 427 -6.01 6.49 2.36
CA ARG A 427 -6.26 7.40 3.50
C ARG A 427 -7.71 7.85 3.68
N LEU A 428 -8.46 8.11 2.59
CA LEU A 428 -9.86 8.57 2.66
C LEU A 428 -10.85 7.51 3.18
N GLY A 429 -10.39 6.28 3.43
CA GLY A 429 -11.20 5.24 4.09
C GLY A 429 -11.31 5.43 5.62
N ILE A 430 -10.62 6.43 6.17
CA ILE A 430 -10.78 6.90 7.54
C ILE A 430 -10.96 8.42 7.49
N GLN A 431 -12.08 8.92 8.01
CA GLN A 431 -12.36 10.35 8.06
C GLN A 431 -12.96 10.74 9.42
N ALA A 432 -12.75 11.98 9.82
CA ALA A 432 -13.34 12.56 11.02
C ALA A 432 -14.69 13.22 10.70
N PHE A 433 -15.63 13.03 11.62
CA PHE A 433 -16.96 13.61 11.59
C PHE A 433 -17.35 14.14 12.97
N GLU A 434 -18.21 15.15 13.00
CA GLU A 434 -18.89 15.55 14.22
C GLU A 434 -20.12 14.66 14.45
N PRO A 435 -20.22 13.98 15.61
CA PRO A 435 -21.33 13.09 15.90
C PRO A 435 -22.60 13.87 16.31
N ILE A 436 -23.74 13.47 15.76
CA ILE A 436 -25.09 13.89 16.17
C ILE A 436 -25.83 12.66 16.71
N LEU A 437 -26.52 12.81 17.84
CA LEU A 437 -27.35 11.74 18.38
C LEU A 437 -28.51 11.43 17.45
N VAL A 438 -28.66 10.16 17.10
CA VAL A 438 -29.81 9.66 16.33
C VAL A 438 -30.50 8.52 17.06
N GLU A 439 -31.81 8.46 16.90
CA GLU A 439 -32.61 7.33 17.34
C GLU A 439 -32.37 6.10 16.46
N GLY A 440 -32.37 4.92 17.09
CA GLY A 440 -32.11 3.63 16.46
C GLY A 440 -30.70 3.10 16.71
N ARG A 441 -30.30 2.08 15.93
CA ARG A 441 -29.04 1.34 16.11
C ARG A 441 -28.05 1.48 14.95
N ALA A 442 -28.44 2.13 13.86
CA ALA A 442 -27.63 2.29 12.66
C ALA A 442 -26.94 3.66 12.62
N ILE A 443 -25.73 3.71 12.06
CA ILE A 443 -24.99 4.95 11.87
C ILE A 443 -25.53 5.66 10.63
N ARG A 444 -25.87 6.94 10.73
CA ARG A 444 -26.27 7.74 9.55
C ARG A 444 -25.04 8.36 8.90
N LEU A 445 -24.83 8.07 7.62
CA LEU A 445 -23.69 8.56 6.85
C LEU A 445 -24.13 9.53 5.75
N HIS A 446 -23.32 10.55 5.51
CA HIS A 446 -23.53 11.50 4.43
C HIS A 446 -23.35 10.84 3.04
N PRO A 447 -24.23 11.09 2.05
CA PRO A 447 -24.16 10.39 0.76
C PRO A 447 -22.93 10.75 -0.08
N LEU A 448 -22.37 11.98 0.00
CA LEU A 448 -21.19 12.36 -0.80
C LEU A 448 -19.89 11.66 -0.39
N VAL A 449 -19.80 11.13 0.83
CA VAL A 449 -18.58 10.44 1.30
C VAL A 449 -18.56 8.95 0.93
N THR A 450 -19.66 8.42 0.40
CA THR A 450 -19.78 7.00 0.01
C THR A 450 -18.77 6.60 -1.06
N THR A 451 -18.45 7.50 -1.99
CA THR A 451 -17.42 7.27 -3.01
C THR A 451 -16.03 7.13 -2.39
N ALA A 452 -15.70 7.97 -1.41
CA ALA A 452 -14.45 7.90 -0.67
C ALA A 452 -14.36 6.62 0.18
N PHE A 453 -15.40 6.23 0.90
CA PHE A 453 -15.40 4.97 1.64
C PHE A 453 -15.55 3.72 0.75
N ASN A 454 -15.90 3.90 -0.53
CA ASN A 454 -16.33 2.84 -1.45
C ASN A 454 -17.49 1.99 -0.87
N ALA A 455 -18.40 2.65 -0.14
CA ALA A 455 -19.45 2.02 0.66
C ALA A 455 -20.84 2.17 0.02
N ASP A 456 -21.69 1.17 0.24
CA ASP A 456 -23.11 1.16 -0.11
C ASP A 456 -23.97 0.89 1.12
N PHE A 457 -25.30 0.93 0.95
CA PHE A 457 -26.27 0.84 2.05
C PHE A 457 -27.05 -0.48 2.01
N ASP A 458 -26.40 -1.60 1.69
CA ASP A 458 -27.01 -2.93 1.55
C ASP A 458 -26.73 -3.88 2.75
N GLY A 459 -26.04 -3.39 3.77
CA GLY A 459 -25.62 -4.18 4.94
C GLY A 459 -24.20 -3.87 5.43
N ASP A 460 -23.48 -3.01 4.71
CA ASP A 460 -22.17 -2.52 5.07
C ASP A 460 -22.09 -1.96 6.50
N GLN A 461 -20.93 -2.15 7.12
CA GLN A 461 -20.67 -1.76 8.50
C GLN A 461 -19.44 -0.86 8.59
N MET A 462 -19.51 0.14 9.46
CA MET A 462 -18.38 1.02 9.77
C MET A 462 -18.02 0.96 11.25
N ALA A 463 -16.72 1.05 11.52
CA ALA A 463 -16.19 1.19 12.86
C ALA A 463 -16.08 2.68 13.23
N VAL A 464 -16.41 3.00 14.47
CA VAL A 464 -16.29 4.33 15.08
C VAL A 464 -15.15 4.28 16.08
N HIS A 465 -14.27 5.29 16.08
CA HIS A 465 -13.21 5.46 17.07
C HIS A 465 -13.27 6.86 17.68
N VAL A 466 -13.04 6.96 19.00
CA VAL A 466 -13.08 8.25 19.71
C VAL A 466 -11.64 8.73 20.04
N PRO A 467 -11.19 9.87 19.49
CA PRO A 467 -9.90 10.48 19.85
C PRO A 467 -9.95 11.05 21.28
N LEU A 468 -9.02 10.62 22.14
CA LEU A 468 -9.09 10.96 23.57
C LEU A 468 -8.30 12.21 23.96
N SER A 469 -7.11 12.40 23.39
CA SER A 469 -6.24 13.54 23.74
C SER A 469 -6.64 14.79 22.97
N LYS A 470 -6.31 15.97 23.50
CA LYS A 470 -6.63 17.25 22.84
C LYS A 470 -5.91 17.38 21.50
N GLU A 471 -4.69 16.89 21.43
CA GLU A 471 -3.87 16.86 20.20
C GLU A 471 -4.54 15.98 19.15
N ALA A 472 -5.01 14.78 19.53
CA ALA A 472 -5.70 13.88 18.61
C ALA A 472 -7.05 14.44 18.13
N GLN A 473 -7.77 15.19 18.99
CA GLN A 473 -9.00 15.89 18.59
C GLN A 473 -8.71 17.03 17.61
N ALA A 474 -7.64 17.80 17.84
CA ALA A 474 -7.18 18.86 16.94
C ALA A 474 -6.74 18.28 15.58
N GLU A 475 -5.95 17.19 15.57
CA GLU A 475 -5.58 16.48 14.34
C GLU A 475 -6.80 15.98 13.57
N ALA A 476 -7.77 15.37 14.26
CA ALA A 476 -9.00 14.91 13.64
C ALA A 476 -9.79 16.05 12.98
N ARG A 477 -9.88 17.21 13.66
CA ARG A 477 -10.61 18.38 13.16
C ARG A 477 -9.88 19.12 12.03
N MET A 478 -8.57 19.28 12.13
CA MET A 478 -7.79 20.10 11.19
C MET A 478 -7.32 19.32 9.96
N LEU A 479 -7.04 18.03 10.08
CA LEU A 479 -6.42 17.23 9.01
C LEU A 479 -7.36 16.17 8.42
N MET A 480 -8.29 15.64 9.21
CA MET A 480 -9.08 14.46 8.84
C MET A 480 -10.57 14.76 8.60
N LEU A 481 -11.02 16.00 8.78
CA LEU A 481 -12.43 16.36 8.66
C LEU A 481 -12.95 16.08 7.25
N ALA A 482 -14.09 15.41 7.13
CA ALA A 482 -14.62 14.99 5.85
C ALA A 482 -14.88 16.16 4.87
N ALA A 483 -15.30 17.32 5.39
CA ALA A 483 -15.59 18.52 4.58
C ALA A 483 -14.37 19.08 3.84
N GLN A 484 -13.15 18.84 4.35
CA GLN A 484 -11.90 19.32 3.73
C GLN A 484 -11.34 18.35 2.70
N ASN A 485 -11.70 17.07 2.81
CA ASN A 485 -11.18 16.00 1.97
C ASN A 485 -11.93 15.90 0.63
N ILE A 486 -11.85 16.97 -0.16
CA ILE A 486 -12.57 17.13 -1.44
C ILE A 486 -11.83 16.46 -2.60
N LEU A 487 -10.49 16.54 -2.62
CA LEU A 487 -9.67 15.98 -3.70
C LEU A 487 -9.21 14.55 -3.40
N ASN A 488 -9.00 13.79 -4.46
CA ASN A 488 -8.43 12.46 -4.39
C ASN A 488 -6.88 12.53 -4.45
N PRO A 489 -6.14 11.95 -3.49
CA PRO A 489 -4.68 12.01 -3.47
C PRO A 489 -3.97 11.34 -4.66
N LYS A 490 -4.68 10.52 -5.45
CA LYS A 490 -4.09 9.80 -6.59
C LYS A 490 -3.84 10.70 -7.82
N ASP A 491 -4.76 11.62 -8.09
CA ASP A 491 -4.87 12.39 -9.34
C ASP A 491 -5.20 13.88 -9.11
N GLY A 492 -5.59 14.28 -7.90
CA GLY A 492 -5.99 15.66 -7.59
C GLY A 492 -7.38 16.04 -8.10
N LYS A 493 -8.20 15.08 -8.53
CA LYS A 493 -9.58 15.33 -8.97
C LYS A 493 -10.56 15.25 -7.80
N PRO A 494 -11.70 15.94 -7.83
CA PRO A 494 -12.69 15.87 -6.76
C PRO A 494 -13.25 14.44 -6.57
N VAL A 495 -13.15 13.89 -5.36
CA VAL A 495 -13.70 12.57 -4.99
C VAL A 495 -15.18 12.63 -4.64
N VAL A 496 -15.62 13.77 -4.12
CA VAL A 496 -16.98 14.03 -3.61
C VAL A 496 -17.95 14.47 -4.71
N THR A 497 -17.78 13.92 -5.91
CA THR A 497 -18.68 14.20 -7.03
C THR A 497 -20.06 13.59 -6.78
N PRO A 498 -21.16 14.33 -7.04
CA PRO A 498 -22.49 13.79 -6.96
C PRO A 498 -22.63 12.54 -7.84
N SER A 499 -23.41 11.57 -7.36
CA SER A 499 -23.68 10.32 -8.05
C SER A 499 -25.16 9.96 -7.98
N GLN A 500 -25.58 9.03 -8.84
CA GLN A 500 -26.94 8.47 -8.86
C GLN A 500 -28.03 9.56 -8.88
N ASP A 501 -28.90 9.58 -7.87
CA ASP A 501 -30.08 10.45 -7.78
C ASP A 501 -29.73 11.94 -7.83
N MET A 502 -28.60 12.33 -7.23
CA MET A 502 -28.16 13.71 -7.24
C MET A 502 -27.85 14.18 -8.68
N VAL A 503 -27.19 13.33 -9.47
CA VAL A 503 -26.90 13.62 -10.88
C VAL A 503 -28.20 13.64 -11.67
N LEU A 504 -29.07 12.66 -11.46
CA LEU A 504 -30.33 12.55 -12.18
C LEU A 504 -31.26 13.75 -11.94
N GLY A 505 -31.31 14.25 -10.70
CA GLY A 505 -32.08 15.44 -10.34
C GLY A 505 -31.54 16.71 -11.00
N ASN A 506 -30.21 16.92 -10.99
CA ASN A 506 -29.58 18.06 -11.68
C ASN A 506 -29.69 17.96 -13.21
N TYR A 507 -29.59 16.76 -13.76
CA TYR A 507 -29.80 16.48 -15.18
C TYR A 507 -31.24 16.81 -15.59
N TYR A 508 -32.24 16.33 -14.84
CA TYR A 508 -33.64 16.61 -15.10
C TYR A 508 -33.94 18.11 -14.95
N LEU A 509 -33.43 18.75 -13.90
CA LEU A 509 -33.61 20.18 -13.66
C LEU A 509 -33.10 21.04 -14.82
N THR A 510 -32.01 20.65 -15.47
CA THR A 510 -31.37 21.43 -16.55
C THR A 510 -31.80 21.01 -17.95
N LEU A 511 -32.69 20.02 -18.07
CA LEU A 511 -33.21 19.56 -19.36
C LEU A 511 -34.08 20.63 -20.02
N GLU A 512 -33.93 20.81 -21.33
CA GLU A 512 -34.77 21.69 -22.13
C GLU A 512 -35.76 20.89 -22.98
N ARG A 513 -37.00 21.36 -23.11
CA ARG A 513 -38.01 20.75 -23.98
C ARG A 513 -38.58 21.78 -24.95
N PRO A 514 -38.47 21.56 -26.28
CA PRO A 514 -39.16 22.41 -27.24
C PRO A 514 -40.68 22.24 -27.11
N GLY A 515 -41.45 23.33 -27.25
CA GLY A 515 -42.91 23.29 -27.19
C GLY A 515 -43.50 23.12 -25.79
N ALA A 516 -42.72 23.40 -24.72
CA ALA A 516 -43.22 23.34 -23.36
C ALA A 516 -44.24 24.46 -23.05
N VAL A 517 -45.09 24.25 -22.03
CA VAL A 517 -46.10 25.23 -21.60
C VAL A 517 -45.42 26.54 -21.19
N GLY A 518 -45.90 27.65 -21.75
CA GLY A 518 -45.39 28.99 -21.48
C GLY A 518 -44.07 29.35 -22.17
N GLU A 519 -43.70 28.63 -23.25
CA GLU A 519 -42.49 28.93 -24.03
C GLU A 519 -42.51 30.34 -24.64
N GLY A 520 -41.46 31.11 -24.38
CA GLY A 520 -41.31 32.49 -24.83
C GLY A 520 -41.89 33.56 -23.91
N MET A 521 -42.34 33.21 -22.70
CA MET A 521 -42.71 34.19 -21.67
C MET A 521 -41.50 34.99 -21.21
N ILE A 522 -41.70 36.28 -20.96
CA ILE A 522 -40.69 37.21 -20.44
C ILE A 522 -41.06 37.59 -19.01
N PHE A 523 -40.12 37.46 -18.10
CA PHE A 523 -40.28 37.80 -16.68
C PHE A 523 -39.37 38.96 -16.28
N LYS A 524 -39.81 39.72 -15.30
CA LYS A 524 -39.06 40.82 -14.69
C LYS A 524 -37.84 40.30 -13.92
N ASP A 525 -38.02 39.25 -13.14
CA ASP A 525 -36.99 38.67 -12.27
C ASP A 525 -37.20 37.15 -12.05
N ALA A 526 -36.23 36.51 -11.38
CA ALA A 526 -36.26 35.09 -11.07
C ALA A 526 -37.40 34.69 -10.10
N ASN A 527 -37.88 35.61 -9.26
CA ASN A 527 -38.96 35.36 -8.31
C ASN A 527 -40.31 35.26 -9.03
N GLU A 528 -40.57 36.15 -9.98
CA GLU A 528 -41.76 36.10 -10.83
C GLU A 528 -41.84 34.81 -11.64
N ALA A 529 -40.71 34.38 -12.22
CA ALA A 529 -40.62 33.10 -12.92
C ALA A 529 -40.85 31.91 -11.96
N SER A 530 -40.36 31.98 -10.73
CA SER A 530 -40.60 30.96 -9.70
C SER A 530 -42.07 30.89 -9.28
N ILE A 531 -42.76 32.04 -9.16
CA ILE A 531 -44.21 32.11 -8.89
C ILE A 531 -44.99 31.52 -10.07
N ALA A 532 -44.62 31.85 -11.30
CA ALA A 532 -45.24 31.29 -12.50
C ALA A 532 -45.10 29.76 -12.55
N TYR A 533 -43.95 29.23 -12.13
CA TYR A 533 -43.74 27.78 -12.01
C TYR A 533 -44.62 27.15 -10.91
N GLN A 534 -44.73 27.79 -9.75
CA GLN A 534 -45.58 27.31 -8.65
C GLN A 534 -47.06 27.28 -9.04
N ASN A 535 -47.52 28.27 -9.80
CA ASN A 535 -48.88 28.34 -10.32
C ASN A 535 -49.12 27.40 -11.54
N GLY A 536 -48.07 26.79 -12.09
CA GLY A 536 -48.16 25.86 -13.23
C GLY A 536 -48.28 26.53 -14.61
N TYR A 537 -47.99 27.83 -14.72
CA TYR A 537 -47.98 28.55 -16.01
C TYR A 537 -46.76 28.23 -16.87
N ILE A 538 -45.65 27.81 -16.24
CA ILE A 538 -44.44 27.35 -16.90
C ILE A 538 -43.95 26.04 -16.26
N HIS A 539 -43.17 25.27 -17.00
CA HIS A 539 -42.52 24.04 -16.52
C HIS A 539 -41.00 24.26 -16.33
N LEU A 540 -40.32 23.36 -15.61
CA LEU A 540 -38.86 23.41 -15.40
C LEU A 540 -38.06 23.54 -16.70
N HIS A 541 -38.54 22.87 -17.74
CA HIS A 541 -37.89 22.73 -19.04
C HIS A 541 -38.34 23.78 -20.06
N THR A 542 -39.17 24.76 -19.64
CA THR A 542 -39.68 25.82 -20.51
C THR A 542 -38.59 26.88 -20.72
N ARG A 543 -38.37 27.25 -21.99
CA ARG A 543 -37.46 28.32 -22.40
C ARG A 543 -38.13 29.68 -22.25
N ILE A 544 -37.54 30.56 -21.45
CA ILE A 544 -38.09 31.84 -20.99
C ILE A 544 -37.05 32.95 -21.14
N GLY A 545 -37.50 34.21 -21.15
CA GLY A 545 -36.64 35.39 -21.11
C GLY A 545 -36.70 36.07 -19.74
N ILE A 546 -35.56 36.45 -19.18
CA ILE A 546 -35.49 37.22 -17.93
C ILE A 546 -34.59 38.43 -18.16
N LEU A 547 -34.92 39.58 -17.57
CA LEU A 547 -34.06 40.77 -17.64
C LEU A 547 -32.71 40.49 -16.95
N ALA A 548 -31.58 40.59 -17.67
CA ALA A 548 -30.26 40.22 -17.14
C ALA A 548 -29.86 41.01 -15.88
N LYS A 549 -30.22 42.31 -15.82
CA LYS A 549 -30.00 43.18 -14.65
C LYS A 549 -30.58 42.60 -13.35
N SER A 550 -31.64 41.79 -13.41
CA SER A 550 -32.32 41.28 -12.22
C SER A 550 -31.51 40.24 -11.44
N PHE A 551 -30.49 39.62 -12.05
CA PHE A 551 -29.66 38.62 -11.41
C PHE A 551 -28.56 39.20 -10.51
N ASN A 552 -28.26 40.51 -10.63
CA ASN A 552 -27.14 41.17 -9.93
C ASN A 552 -25.79 40.42 -10.05
N ASN A 553 -25.58 39.65 -11.12
CA ASN A 553 -24.33 38.91 -11.31
C ASN A 553 -23.21 39.86 -11.75
N ILE A 554 -22.11 39.88 -10.99
CA ILE A 554 -20.95 40.77 -11.20
C ILE A 554 -20.24 40.46 -12.54
N THR A 555 -20.39 39.24 -13.07
CA THR A 555 -19.75 38.79 -14.31
C THR A 555 -20.39 39.36 -15.58
N PHE A 556 -21.59 39.96 -15.50
CA PHE A 556 -22.24 40.56 -16.66
C PHE A 556 -21.71 41.96 -16.98
N THR A 557 -21.42 42.20 -18.26
CA THR A 557 -21.01 43.52 -18.73
C THR A 557 -22.17 44.53 -18.65
N GLU A 558 -21.85 45.83 -18.66
CA GLU A 558 -22.88 46.88 -18.65
C GLU A 558 -23.85 46.80 -19.85
N GLU A 559 -23.38 46.31 -21.00
CA GLU A 559 -24.22 46.06 -22.16
C GLU A 559 -25.12 44.84 -21.99
N GLN A 560 -24.59 43.74 -21.44
CA GLN A 560 -25.36 42.52 -21.16
C GLN A 560 -26.47 42.79 -20.14
N ASN A 561 -26.20 43.61 -19.11
CA ASN A 561 -27.20 43.97 -18.11
C ASN A 561 -28.43 44.68 -18.69
N LYS A 562 -28.31 45.35 -19.84
CA LYS A 562 -29.43 46.01 -20.53
C LYS A 562 -30.25 45.07 -21.43
N LYS A 563 -29.82 43.81 -21.59
CA LYS A 563 -30.42 42.80 -22.47
C LYS A 563 -31.30 41.80 -21.71
N ILE A 564 -32.10 41.04 -22.45
CA ILE A 564 -32.89 39.91 -21.94
C ILE A 564 -32.05 38.64 -22.10
N LEU A 565 -31.87 37.91 -21.02
CA LEU A 565 -31.20 36.61 -21.00
C LEU A 565 -32.20 35.49 -21.30
N ILE A 566 -31.93 34.67 -22.30
CA ILE A 566 -32.69 33.46 -22.61
C ILE A 566 -32.18 32.32 -21.73
N THR A 567 -33.07 31.74 -20.93
CA THR A 567 -32.71 30.62 -20.05
C THR A 567 -33.94 29.75 -19.76
N THR A 568 -33.83 28.81 -18.83
CA THR A 568 -34.96 28.03 -18.31
C THR A 568 -35.10 28.25 -16.82
N ILE A 569 -36.31 28.11 -16.27
CA ILE A 569 -36.52 28.24 -14.83
C ILE A 569 -35.70 27.19 -14.05
N GLY A 570 -35.48 26.00 -14.61
CA GLY A 570 -34.61 24.99 -14.01
C GLY A 570 -33.16 25.44 -13.90
N LYS A 571 -32.60 26.08 -14.94
CA LYS A 571 -31.24 26.66 -14.91
C LYS A 571 -31.14 27.85 -13.97
N VAL A 572 -32.17 28.69 -13.87
CA VAL A 572 -32.22 29.77 -12.88
C VAL A 572 -32.11 29.23 -11.47
N ILE A 573 -32.89 28.19 -11.15
CA ILE A 573 -32.86 27.54 -9.84
C ILE A 573 -31.50 26.90 -9.56
N PHE A 574 -30.87 26.29 -10.57
CA PHE A 574 -29.52 25.73 -10.44
C PHE A 574 -28.47 26.81 -10.15
N ASN A 575 -28.49 27.94 -10.87
CA ASN A 575 -27.50 29.00 -10.69
C ASN A 575 -27.57 29.68 -9.31
N ASN A 576 -28.70 29.63 -8.60
CA ASN A 576 -28.83 30.17 -7.24
C ASN A 576 -27.94 29.47 -6.19
N ILE A 577 -27.40 28.27 -6.49
CA ILE A 577 -26.51 27.56 -5.55
C ILE A 577 -25.04 27.98 -5.71
N LEU A 578 -24.69 28.62 -6.83
CA LEU A 578 -23.34 29.00 -7.18
C LEU A 578 -22.94 30.31 -6.48
N PRO A 579 -21.63 30.56 -6.27
CA PRO A 579 -21.14 31.84 -5.78
C PRO A 579 -21.46 33.00 -6.74
N GLU A 580 -21.63 34.22 -6.22
CA GLU A 580 -22.00 35.40 -7.02
C GLU A 580 -20.95 35.80 -8.06
N GLU A 581 -19.67 35.52 -7.80
CA GLU A 581 -18.54 35.78 -8.70
C GLU A 581 -18.39 34.72 -9.82
N PHE A 582 -19.26 33.70 -9.83
CA PHE A 582 -19.23 32.63 -10.81
C PHE A 582 -20.03 33.01 -12.08
N PRO A 583 -19.53 32.70 -13.30
CA PRO A 583 -20.28 32.95 -14.52
C PRO A 583 -21.65 32.27 -14.51
N TYR A 584 -22.68 32.94 -15.04
CA TYR A 584 -24.00 32.32 -15.17
C TYR A 584 -23.91 31.12 -16.14
N LEU A 585 -24.17 29.92 -15.62
CA LEU A 585 -24.08 28.68 -16.39
C LEU A 585 -25.36 28.46 -17.18
N ASN A 586 -25.26 28.67 -18.49
CA ASN A 586 -26.38 28.44 -19.42
C ASN A 586 -26.11 27.27 -20.38
N GLU A 587 -24.85 26.97 -20.68
CA GLU A 587 -24.45 25.83 -21.50
C GLU A 587 -23.33 25.00 -20.86
N PRO A 588 -23.27 23.68 -21.11
CA PRO A 588 -22.25 22.80 -20.53
C PRO A 588 -20.92 22.83 -21.31
N THR A 589 -20.35 24.01 -21.53
CA THR A 589 -19.08 24.21 -22.26
C THR A 589 -17.95 24.64 -21.33
N LYS A 590 -16.69 24.44 -21.76
CA LYS A 590 -15.52 24.94 -21.00
C LYS A 590 -15.46 26.46 -21.00
N ASP A 591 -15.86 27.09 -22.09
CA ASP A 591 -15.83 28.56 -22.23
C ASP A 591 -16.81 29.24 -21.27
N ASN A 592 -18.03 28.69 -21.11
CA ASN A 592 -18.98 29.20 -20.12
C ASN A 592 -18.47 28.99 -18.68
N LEU A 593 -17.71 27.92 -18.43
CA LEU A 593 -17.19 27.59 -17.11
C LEU A 593 -16.04 28.51 -16.69
N GLU A 594 -15.05 28.71 -17.57
CA GLU A 594 -13.78 29.38 -17.24
C GLU A 594 -13.80 30.89 -17.56
N ILE A 595 -14.50 31.32 -18.62
CA ILE A 595 -14.37 32.69 -19.16
C ILE A 595 -15.58 33.56 -18.81
N SER A 596 -16.72 33.34 -19.46
CA SER A 596 -17.91 34.18 -19.31
C SER A 596 -19.14 33.53 -19.93
N THR A 597 -20.33 34.00 -19.56
CA THR A 597 -21.59 33.55 -20.17
C THR A 597 -21.66 33.97 -21.65
N PRO A 598 -21.91 33.03 -22.59
CA PRO A 598 -21.90 33.35 -24.01
C PRO A 598 -22.91 34.43 -24.43
N ASP A 599 -22.45 35.40 -25.20
CA ASP A 599 -23.28 36.53 -25.68
C ASP A 599 -24.49 36.12 -26.52
N LYS A 600 -24.46 34.94 -27.15
CA LYS A 600 -25.56 34.40 -27.98
C LYS A 600 -26.89 34.24 -27.23
N TYR A 601 -26.86 34.21 -25.90
CA TYR A 601 -28.07 34.08 -25.07
C TYR A 601 -28.67 35.43 -24.64
N PHE A 602 -28.02 36.56 -24.98
CA PHE A 602 -28.50 37.89 -24.64
C PHE A 602 -29.14 38.58 -25.85
N ILE A 603 -30.41 38.97 -25.71
CA ILE A 603 -31.19 39.65 -26.75
C ILE A 603 -31.41 41.12 -26.37
N SER A 604 -31.17 42.03 -27.31
CA SER A 604 -31.58 43.44 -27.17
C SER A 604 -33.08 43.59 -27.45
N SER A 605 -33.74 44.50 -26.74
CA SER A 605 -35.17 44.81 -26.98
C SER A 605 -35.46 45.28 -28.42
N LYS A 606 -34.44 45.70 -29.18
CA LYS A 606 -34.54 46.11 -30.60
C LYS A 606 -34.56 44.95 -31.59
N ASP A 607 -34.08 43.77 -31.20
CA ASP A 607 -33.92 42.60 -32.08
C ASP A 607 -35.13 41.64 -32.02
N LEU A 608 -36.14 41.95 -31.21
CA LEU A 608 -37.40 41.21 -31.15
C LEU A 608 -38.32 41.59 -32.33
N SER A 609 -38.58 40.63 -33.22
CA SER A 609 -39.58 40.75 -34.30
C SER A 609 -41.02 40.74 -33.76
N SER A 610 -42.01 41.01 -34.63
CA SER A 610 -43.45 41.03 -34.32
C SER A 610 -44.02 39.72 -33.76
N GLY A 611 -43.31 38.58 -33.86
CA GLY A 611 -43.68 37.30 -33.25
C GLY A 611 -43.08 37.03 -31.87
N GLY A 612 -42.36 38.00 -31.28
CA GLY A 612 -41.85 37.95 -29.91
C GLY A 612 -40.72 36.94 -29.67
N LEU A 613 -40.39 36.71 -28.39
CA LEU A 613 -39.27 35.84 -27.96
C LEU A 613 -39.42 34.39 -28.46
N LYS A 614 -40.65 33.96 -28.75
CA LYS A 614 -40.99 32.59 -29.18
C LYS A 614 -40.46 32.24 -30.57
N GLU A 615 -40.47 33.18 -31.53
CA GLU A 615 -39.90 32.96 -32.87
C GLU A 615 -38.37 32.87 -32.86
N TYR A 616 -37.72 33.53 -31.90
CA TYR A 616 -36.28 33.47 -31.74
C TYR A 616 -35.86 32.15 -31.09
N ILE A 617 -36.58 31.76 -30.02
CA ILE A 617 -36.35 30.51 -29.30
C ILE A 617 -36.58 29.28 -30.18
N SER A 618 -37.53 29.32 -31.12
CA SER A 618 -37.77 28.20 -32.03
C SER A 618 -36.62 27.95 -33.03
N LYS A 619 -35.79 28.96 -33.30
CA LYS A 619 -34.58 28.86 -34.14
C LYS A 619 -33.34 28.38 -33.38
N LEU A 620 -33.37 28.44 -32.05
CA LEU A 620 -32.27 27.97 -31.20
C LEU A 620 -32.39 26.46 -30.96
N GLU A 621 -31.27 25.77 -31.14
CA GLU A 621 -31.13 24.38 -30.74
C GLU A 621 -31.25 24.25 -29.20
N PRO A 622 -31.91 23.20 -28.70
CA PRO A 622 -31.97 22.93 -27.26
C PRO A 622 -30.58 22.70 -26.70
N VAL A 623 -30.30 23.31 -25.55
CA VAL A 623 -29.02 23.13 -24.88
C VAL A 623 -28.99 21.75 -24.21
N THR A 624 -27.83 21.10 -24.27
CA THR A 624 -27.64 19.80 -23.62
C THR A 624 -27.71 19.92 -22.08
N PRO A 625 -28.29 18.92 -21.40
CA PRO A 625 -28.43 18.92 -19.94
C PRO A 625 -27.08 18.74 -19.23
N PHE A 626 -27.01 19.12 -17.96
CA PHE A 626 -25.79 19.03 -17.17
C PHE A 626 -25.57 17.59 -16.69
N LYS A 627 -24.60 16.92 -17.33
CA LYS A 627 -24.19 15.54 -17.02
C LYS A 627 -23.21 15.48 -15.86
N LYS A 628 -22.99 14.28 -15.30
CA LYS A 628 -21.99 14.04 -14.23
C LYS A 628 -20.62 14.65 -14.52
N GLY A 629 -20.11 14.48 -15.74
CA GLY A 629 -18.80 14.99 -16.12
C GLY A 629 -18.70 16.51 -16.09
N PHE A 630 -19.80 17.22 -16.39
CA PHE A 630 -19.84 18.68 -16.31
C PHE A 630 -19.95 19.16 -14.85
N LEU A 631 -20.80 18.51 -14.04
CA LEU A 631 -20.88 18.78 -12.60
C LEU A 631 -19.52 18.62 -11.90
N SER A 632 -18.75 17.59 -12.28
CA SER A 632 -17.39 17.41 -11.74
C SER A 632 -16.47 18.58 -12.09
N LYS A 633 -16.59 19.16 -13.28
CA LYS A 633 -15.77 20.32 -13.70
C LYS A 633 -16.15 21.58 -12.94
N ILE A 634 -17.44 21.79 -12.70
CA ILE A 634 -17.94 22.89 -11.86
C ILE A 634 -17.31 22.82 -10.46
N ILE A 635 -17.31 21.63 -9.85
CA ILE A 635 -16.72 21.44 -8.52
C ILE A 635 -15.22 21.72 -8.54
N SER A 636 -14.49 21.25 -9.55
CA SER A 636 -13.06 21.53 -9.70
C SER A 636 -12.77 23.02 -9.83
N GLU A 637 -13.55 23.75 -10.63
CA GLU A 637 -13.34 25.18 -10.87
C GLU A 637 -13.64 26.01 -9.63
N ILE A 638 -14.72 25.67 -8.90
CA ILE A 638 -15.04 26.32 -7.62
C ILE A 638 -13.95 26.06 -6.59
N PHE A 639 -13.43 24.83 -6.53
CA PHE A 639 -12.33 24.51 -5.61
C PHE A 639 -11.06 25.31 -5.93
N ASN A 640 -10.72 25.46 -7.21
CA ASN A 640 -9.55 26.21 -7.63
C ASN A 640 -9.67 27.72 -7.34
N ARG A 641 -10.88 28.29 -7.46
CA ARG A 641 -11.12 29.74 -7.26
C ARG A 641 -11.45 30.12 -5.81
N PHE A 642 -12.26 29.33 -5.12
CA PHE A 642 -12.83 29.68 -3.80
C PHE A 642 -12.38 28.75 -2.66
N HIS A 643 -11.49 27.80 -2.94
CA HIS A 643 -10.94 26.87 -1.96
C HIS A 643 -12.01 26.02 -1.24
N ILE A 644 -11.71 25.54 -0.04
CA ILE A 644 -12.39 24.42 0.62
C ILE A 644 -13.82 24.77 1.10
N THR A 645 -13.96 25.87 1.85
CA THR A 645 -15.21 26.16 2.59
C THR A 645 -16.38 26.38 1.65
N GLU A 646 -16.22 27.24 0.64
CA GLU A 646 -17.27 27.56 -0.31
C GLU A 646 -17.62 26.36 -1.21
N THR A 647 -16.63 25.52 -1.52
CA THR A 647 -16.88 24.27 -2.25
C THR A 647 -17.73 23.31 -1.42
N SER A 648 -17.45 23.17 -0.12
CA SER A 648 -18.21 22.27 0.77
C SER A 648 -19.66 22.73 0.96
N THR A 649 -19.90 24.03 1.14
CA THR A 649 -21.25 24.59 1.26
C THR A 649 -22.05 24.44 -0.04
N MET A 650 -21.41 24.68 -1.19
CA MET A 650 -22.01 24.51 -2.51
C MET A 650 -22.38 23.04 -2.78
N LEU A 651 -21.52 22.09 -2.39
CA LEU A 651 -21.79 20.65 -2.52
C LEU A 651 -23.03 20.21 -1.73
N ASP A 652 -23.22 20.71 -0.51
CA ASP A 652 -24.42 20.44 0.28
C ASP A 652 -25.68 21.01 -0.40
N ARG A 653 -25.61 22.24 -0.93
CA ARG A 653 -26.72 22.84 -1.71
C ARG A 653 -27.04 22.04 -2.97
N MET A 654 -26.02 21.60 -3.71
CA MET A 654 -26.17 20.79 -4.93
C MET A 654 -26.78 19.42 -4.65
N LYS A 655 -26.38 18.78 -3.54
CA LYS A 655 -26.97 17.53 -3.04
C LYS A 655 -28.46 17.71 -2.75
N ASP A 656 -28.81 18.71 -1.94
CA ASP A 656 -30.20 18.99 -1.55
C ASP A 656 -31.08 19.27 -2.77
N LEU A 657 -30.55 20.05 -3.73
CA LEU A 657 -31.20 20.35 -4.99
C LEU A 657 -31.44 19.08 -5.82
N GLY A 658 -30.39 18.26 -5.98
CA GLY A 658 -30.45 17.00 -6.72
C GLY A 658 -31.51 16.06 -6.17
N PHE A 659 -31.54 15.81 -4.85
CA PHE A 659 -32.55 14.93 -4.24
C PHE A 659 -33.97 15.48 -4.36
N LYS A 660 -34.16 16.79 -4.20
CA LYS A 660 -35.48 17.42 -4.32
C LYS A 660 -36.06 17.25 -5.73
N TYR A 661 -35.26 17.53 -6.75
CA TYR A 661 -35.73 17.48 -8.13
C TYR A 661 -35.74 16.05 -8.71
N SER A 662 -34.89 15.14 -8.24
CA SER A 662 -35.01 13.71 -8.60
C SER A 662 -36.32 13.12 -8.09
N SER A 663 -36.70 13.45 -6.84
CA SER A 663 -37.96 13.02 -6.24
C SER A 663 -39.16 13.59 -7.02
N ARG A 664 -39.10 14.87 -7.39
CA ARG A 664 -40.17 15.53 -8.17
C ARG A 664 -40.27 15.03 -9.61
N ALA A 665 -39.15 14.60 -10.20
CA ALA A 665 -39.12 14.05 -11.56
C ALA A 665 -39.91 12.74 -11.67
N GLY A 666 -40.08 11.99 -10.58
CA GLY A 666 -40.86 10.75 -10.57
C GLY A 666 -40.31 9.69 -11.51
N ILE A 667 -38.98 9.62 -11.65
CA ILE A 667 -38.32 8.66 -12.54
C ILE A 667 -38.62 7.24 -12.05
N THR A 668 -39.13 6.41 -12.95
CA THR A 668 -39.50 5.02 -12.69
C THR A 668 -38.89 4.10 -13.74
N VAL A 669 -39.00 2.79 -13.54
CA VAL A 669 -38.58 1.79 -14.52
C VAL A 669 -39.70 0.79 -14.71
N GLY A 670 -40.19 0.67 -15.94
CA GLY A 670 -41.16 -0.32 -16.37
C GLY A 670 -40.63 -1.21 -17.49
N VAL A 671 -41.27 -2.37 -17.68
CA VAL A 671 -40.99 -3.27 -18.82
C VAL A 671 -41.33 -2.60 -20.17
N SER A 672 -42.24 -1.62 -20.15
CA SER A 672 -42.59 -0.75 -21.27
C SER A 672 -41.43 0.14 -21.73
N ASP A 673 -40.54 0.54 -20.81
CA ASP A 673 -39.47 1.50 -21.08
C ASP A 673 -38.27 0.83 -21.78
N VAL A 674 -38.17 -0.50 -21.68
CA VAL A 674 -37.13 -1.30 -22.33
C VAL A 674 -37.56 -1.62 -23.75
N PHE A 675 -37.23 -0.77 -24.72
CA PHE A 675 -37.62 -1.00 -26.12
C PHE A 675 -36.74 -2.07 -26.79
N VAL A 676 -37.34 -3.14 -27.31
CA VAL A 676 -36.62 -4.13 -28.12
C VAL A 676 -36.59 -3.62 -29.55
N LEU A 677 -35.40 -3.62 -30.14
CA LEU A 677 -35.19 -3.17 -31.51
C LEU A 677 -36.00 -4.03 -32.52
N PRO A 678 -36.92 -3.46 -33.32
CA PRO A 678 -37.81 -4.23 -34.20
C PRO A 678 -37.08 -5.01 -35.31
N ASN A 679 -36.07 -4.39 -35.92
CA ASN A 679 -35.27 -4.99 -37.01
C ASN A 679 -34.14 -5.90 -36.49
N LYS A 680 -34.08 -6.18 -35.19
CA LYS A 680 -33.10 -7.08 -34.58
C LYS A 680 -33.05 -8.45 -35.26
N TYR A 681 -34.21 -9.05 -35.51
CA TYR A 681 -34.29 -10.41 -36.08
C TYR A 681 -33.74 -10.45 -37.51
N GLU A 682 -33.93 -9.39 -38.29
CA GLU A 682 -33.37 -9.27 -39.64
C GLU A 682 -31.84 -9.26 -39.60
N ILE A 683 -31.24 -8.48 -38.69
CA ILE A 683 -29.78 -8.41 -38.49
C ILE A 683 -29.21 -9.79 -38.08
N LEU A 684 -29.92 -10.51 -37.21
CA LEU A 684 -29.52 -11.84 -36.77
C LEU A 684 -29.61 -12.87 -37.89
N GLU A 685 -30.66 -12.83 -38.71
CA GLU A 685 -30.81 -13.71 -39.87
C GLU A 685 -29.73 -13.46 -40.92
N ASP A 686 -29.43 -12.20 -41.23
CA ASP A 686 -28.39 -11.87 -42.20
C ASP A 686 -26.99 -12.26 -41.70
N SER A 687 -26.76 -12.10 -40.40
CA SER A 687 -25.53 -12.58 -39.77
C SER A 687 -25.42 -14.10 -39.81
N GLN A 688 -26.52 -14.82 -39.57
CA GLN A 688 -26.55 -16.28 -39.68
C GLN A 688 -26.29 -16.75 -41.11
N LYS A 689 -26.90 -16.13 -42.13
CA LYS A 689 -26.64 -16.45 -43.54
C LYS A 689 -25.16 -16.28 -43.90
N ASN A 690 -24.50 -15.25 -43.37
CA ASN A 690 -23.06 -15.04 -43.59
C ASN A 690 -22.20 -16.08 -42.87
N VAL A 691 -22.57 -16.47 -41.65
CA VAL A 691 -21.92 -17.59 -40.93
C VAL A 691 -22.07 -18.90 -41.72
N ASP A 692 -23.25 -19.18 -42.29
CA ASP A 692 -23.49 -20.38 -43.09
C ASP A 692 -22.64 -20.38 -44.38
N LYS A 693 -22.43 -19.21 -45.01
CA LYS A 693 -21.47 -19.06 -46.13
C LYS A 693 -20.04 -19.40 -45.70
N ILE A 694 -19.58 -18.89 -44.55
CA ILE A 694 -18.25 -19.18 -44.01
C ILE A 694 -18.10 -20.69 -43.75
N ILE A 695 -19.11 -21.33 -43.15
CA ILE A 695 -19.12 -22.78 -42.92
C ILE A 695 -19.08 -23.55 -44.24
N ASN A 696 -19.79 -23.09 -45.27
CA ASN A 696 -19.76 -23.73 -46.59
C ASN A 696 -18.40 -23.59 -47.29
N LEU A 697 -17.73 -22.44 -47.15
CA LEU A 697 -16.36 -22.26 -47.67
C LEU A 697 -15.37 -23.19 -46.95
N PHE A 698 -15.50 -23.35 -45.63
CA PHE A 698 -14.74 -24.31 -44.86
C PHE A 698 -15.00 -25.76 -45.29
N LYS A 699 -16.28 -26.15 -45.49
CA LYS A 699 -16.66 -27.48 -45.99
C LYS A 699 -16.09 -27.77 -47.40
N ARG A 700 -15.88 -26.73 -48.21
CA ARG A 700 -15.23 -26.82 -49.53
C ARG A 700 -13.70 -26.87 -49.46
N GLY A 701 -13.12 -26.78 -48.26
CA GLY A 701 -11.67 -26.78 -48.04
C GLY A 701 -10.97 -25.46 -48.39
N LEU A 702 -11.71 -24.36 -48.56
CA LEU A 702 -11.17 -23.05 -48.93
C LEU A 702 -10.71 -22.22 -47.72
N LEU A 703 -11.07 -22.63 -46.51
CA LEU A 703 -10.68 -22.00 -45.26
C LEU A 703 -10.10 -23.05 -44.32
N THR A 704 -9.15 -22.63 -43.50
CA THR A 704 -8.72 -23.41 -42.33
C THR A 704 -9.73 -23.29 -41.17
N GLU A 705 -9.64 -24.19 -40.19
CA GLU A 705 -10.53 -24.17 -39.02
C GLU A 705 -10.34 -22.90 -38.18
N GLU A 706 -9.11 -22.39 -38.10
CA GLU A 706 -8.78 -21.19 -37.34
C GLU A 706 -9.30 -19.93 -38.02
N GLU A 707 -9.16 -19.81 -39.35
CA GLU A 707 -9.77 -18.73 -40.14
C GLU A 707 -11.29 -18.78 -40.07
N ARG A 708 -11.90 -19.98 -40.16
CA ARG A 708 -13.34 -20.16 -40.00
C ARG A 708 -13.80 -19.63 -38.64
N TYR A 709 -13.15 -20.08 -37.57
CA TYR A 709 -13.48 -19.70 -36.20
C TYR A 709 -13.37 -18.17 -35.99
N GLN A 710 -12.28 -17.54 -36.45
CA GLN A 710 -12.11 -16.09 -36.34
C GLN A 710 -13.17 -15.32 -37.14
N ASN A 711 -13.47 -15.75 -38.37
CA ASN A 711 -14.49 -15.11 -39.21
C ASN A 711 -15.90 -15.23 -38.62
N VAL A 712 -16.24 -16.37 -38.01
CA VAL A 712 -17.53 -16.55 -37.33
C VAL A 712 -17.65 -15.60 -36.13
N ILE A 713 -16.60 -15.48 -35.32
CA ILE A 713 -16.58 -14.56 -34.18
C ILE A 713 -16.71 -13.12 -34.63
N ALA A 714 -15.92 -12.71 -35.63
CA ALA A 714 -15.95 -11.35 -36.16
C ALA A 714 -17.35 -10.99 -36.69
N GLN A 715 -18.03 -11.92 -37.35
CA GLN A 715 -19.38 -11.69 -37.86
C GLN A 715 -20.41 -11.48 -36.73
N TRP A 716 -20.35 -12.26 -35.66
CA TRP A 716 -21.25 -12.09 -34.51
C TRP A 716 -20.94 -10.85 -33.67
N ALA A 717 -19.67 -10.47 -33.55
CA ALA A 717 -19.28 -9.22 -32.90
C ALA A 717 -19.86 -8.02 -33.66
N LYS A 718 -19.68 -8.00 -34.99
CA LYS A 718 -20.23 -6.95 -35.86
C LYS A 718 -21.76 -6.84 -35.75
N ALA A 719 -22.46 -7.97 -35.68
CA ALA A 719 -23.91 -7.99 -35.50
C ALA A 719 -24.34 -7.34 -34.19
N LYS A 720 -23.62 -7.64 -33.10
CA LYS A 720 -23.89 -7.06 -31.78
C LYS A 720 -23.66 -5.54 -31.77
N ASP A 721 -22.57 -5.07 -32.36
CA ASP A 721 -22.25 -3.64 -32.40
C ASP A 721 -23.30 -2.87 -33.21
N LEU A 722 -23.73 -3.42 -34.35
CA LEU A 722 -24.79 -2.82 -35.16
C LEU A 722 -26.15 -2.77 -34.42
N ILE A 723 -26.48 -3.81 -33.65
CA ILE A 723 -27.67 -3.81 -32.78
C ILE A 723 -27.54 -2.75 -31.69
N GLN A 724 -26.36 -2.60 -31.08
CA GLN A 724 -26.12 -1.61 -30.03
C GLN A 724 -26.32 -0.18 -30.54
N ASP A 725 -25.73 0.16 -31.68
CA ASP A 725 -25.79 1.51 -32.23
C ASP A 725 -27.24 1.89 -32.58
N GLN A 726 -27.95 1.01 -33.30
CA GLN A 726 -29.37 1.25 -33.66
C GLN A 726 -30.29 1.30 -32.45
N LEU A 727 -30.00 0.49 -31.43
CA LEU A 727 -30.77 0.48 -30.19
C LEU A 727 -30.62 1.81 -29.43
N MET A 728 -29.41 2.37 -29.38
CA MET A 728 -29.16 3.65 -28.73
C MET A 728 -29.83 4.82 -29.46
N ASP A 729 -29.86 4.80 -30.80
CA ASP A 729 -30.53 5.81 -31.61
C ASP A 729 -32.07 5.74 -31.52
N SER A 730 -32.61 4.55 -31.25
CA SER A 730 -34.07 4.34 -31.19
C SER A 730 -34.74 4.88 -29.91
N LEU A 731 -33.96 5.18 -28.87
CA LEU A 731 -34.50 5.59 -27.57
C LEU A 731 -34.84 7.08 -27.52
N PRO A 732 -36.06 7.46 -27.13
CA PRO A 732 -36.39 8.88 -26.95
C PRO A 732 -35.67 9.45 -25.72
N ALA A 733 -35.24 10.72 -25.82
CA ALA A 733 -34.52 11.41 -24.75
C ALA A 733 -35.30 11.52 -23.42
N THR A 734 -36.63 11.38 -23.46
CA THR A 734 -37.53 11.39 -22.29
C THR A 734 -37.66 10.03 -21.61
N ASN A 735 -37.11 8.96 -22.18
CA ASN A 735 -37.17 7.62 -21.59
C ASN A 735 -36.33 7.59 -20.29
N PRO A 736 -36.88 7.10 -19.16
CA PRO A 736 -36.16 6.92 -17.90
C PRO A 736 -34.83 6.18 -18.02
N ILE A 737 -34.80 5.09 -18.79
CA ILE A 737 -33.59 4.27 -18.99
C ILE A 737 -32.52 5.06 -19.74
N TYR A 738 -32.93 5.81 -20.76
CA TYR A 738 -32.04 6.68 -21.50
C TYR A 738 -31.49 7.79 -20.60
N MET A 739 -32.34 8.48 -19.84
CA MET A 739 -31.91 9.54 -18.93
C MET A 739 -30.92 9.05 -17.87
N MET A 740 -31.12 7.86 -17.29
CA MET A 740 -30.17 7.28 -16.32
C MET A 740 -28.80 6.97 -16.94
N SER A 741 -28.80 6.47 -18.17
CA SER A 741 -27.59 6.14 -18.93
C SER A 741 -26.86 7.41 -19.41
N ASP A 742 -27.58 8.34 -20.06
CA ASP A 742 -27.01 9.55 -20.65
C ASP A 742 -26.51 10.56 -19.60
N SER A 743 -27.22 10.69 -18.47
CA SER A 743 -26.77 11.53 -17.35
C SER A 743 -25.46 11.06 -16.73
N GLY A 744 -25.09 9.78 -16.92
CA GLY A 744 -23.97 9.12 -16.27
C GLY A 744 -24.26 8.76 -14.81
N ALA A 745 -25.54 8.75 -14.40
CA ALA A 745 -25.95 8.35 -13.06
C ALA A 745 -25.76 6.84 -12.85
N ARG A 746 -26.27 6.01 -13.76
CA ARG A 746 -26.10 4.54 -13.74
C ARG A 746 -26.47 3.92 -15.09
N GLY A 747 -25.65 2.97 -15.54
CA GLY A 747 -25.86 2.25 -16.81
C GLY A 747 -24.86 2.67 -17.88
N ASN A 748 -24.63 1.79 -18.84
CA ASN A 748 -23.83 2.07 -20.04
C ASN A 748 -24.54 1.42 -21.25
N ALA A 749 -24.16 1.83 -22.46
CA ALA A 749 -24.74 1.28 -23.70
C ALA A 749 -24.64 -0.25 -23.74
N SER A 750 -23.51 -0.83 -23.34
CA SER A 750 -23.31 -2.28 -23.33
C SER A 750 -24.31 -3.05 -22.45
N ASN A 751 -24.61 -2.53 -21.25
CA ASN A 751 -25.61 -3.12 -20.35
C ASN A 751 -27.00 -3.03 -20.95
N PHE A 752 -27.30 -1.93 -21.64
CA PHE A 752 -28.58 -1.75 -22.33
C PHE A 752 -28.74 -2.70 -23.52
N THR A 753 -27.67 -2.89 -24.31
CA THR A 753 -27.61 -3.91 -25.37
C THR A 753 -27.91 -5.30 -24.82
N GLN A 754 -27.42 -5.67 -23.63
CA GLN A 754 -27.75 -6.96 -23.03
C GLN A 754 -29.22 -7.05 -22.56
N LEU A 755 -29.79 -5.92 -22.12
CA LEU A 755 -31.16 -5.85 -21.61
C LEU A 755 -32.20 -5.98 -22.73
N ALA A 756 -32.00 -5.29 -23.86
CA ALA A 756 -33.00 -5.14 -24.91
C ALA A 756 -32.52 -5.52 -26.33
N GLY A 757 -31.21 -5.65 -26.54
CA GLY A 757 -30.60 -6.03 -27.82
C GLY A 757 -30.26 -7.52 -27.87
N MET A 758 -29.02 -7.89 -27.58
CA MET A 758 -28.57 -9.28 -27.42
C MET A 758 -27.42 -9.37 -26.42
N ARG A 759 -27.22 -10.52 -25.77
CA ARG A 759 -26.04 -10.72 -24.91
C ARG A 759 -24.74 -10.86 -25.71
N GLY A 760 -24.79 -11.59 -26.82
CA GLY A 760 -23.64 -11.81 -27.70
C GLY A 760 -22.81 -13.05 -27.36
N LEU A 761 -21.53 -13.00 -27.71
CA LEU A 761 -20.59 -14.12 -27.55
C LEU A 761 -20.14 -14.29 -26.10
N MET A 762 -20.01 -15.55 -25.67
CA MET A 762 -19.60 -15.94 -24.32
C MET A 762 -18.24 -16.64 -24.31
N ALA A 763 -17.43 -16.39 -23.29
CA ALA A 763 -16.15 -17.06 -23.09
C ALA A 763 -16.33 -18.33 -22.26
N SER A 764 -15.65 -19.40 -22.67
CA SER A 764 -15.48 -20.62 -21.89
C SER A 764 -14.56 -20.40 -20.69
N PRO A 765 -14.52 -21.33 -19.71
CA PRO A 765 -13.61 -21.22 -18.57
C PRO A 765 -12.13 -21.12 -18.97
N SER A 766 -11.73 -21.72 -20.10
CA SER A 766 -10.36 -21.64 -20.64
C SER A 766 -10.05 -20.28 -21.29
N GLY A 767 -11.06 -19.44 -21.53
CA GLY A 767 -10.91 -18.15 -22.21
C GLY A 767 -11.21 -18.20 -23.71
N ARG A 768 -11.37 -19.41 -24.30
CA ARG A 768 -11.81 -19.54 -25.69
C ARG A 768 -13.25 -19.07 -25.84
N ILE A 769 -13.53 -18.27 -26.86
CA ILE A 769 -14.88 -17.76 -27.15
C ILE A 769 -15.71 -18.92 -27.72
N MET A 770 -16.93 -19.08 -27.22
CA MET A 770 -17.88 -20.05 -27.74
C MET A 770 -18.50 -19.52 -29.03
N GLU A 771 -18.49 -20.33 -30.08
CA GLU A 771 -18.99 -19.95 -31.41
C GLU A 771 -20.50 -19.71 -31.45
N MET A 772 -21.25 -20.36 -30.56
CA MET A 772 -22.69 -20.17 -30.45
C MET A 772 -22.99 -18.91 -29.61
N PRO A 773 -23.49 -17.82 -30.22
CA PRO A 773 -23.84 -16.61 -29.47
C PRO A 773 -25.14 -16.79 -28.71
N VAL A 774 -25.32 -15.97 -27.67
CA VAL A 774 -26.61 -15.78 -27.02
C VAL A 774 -27.37 -14.67 -27.76
N ARG A 775 -28.42 -15.06 -28.50
CA ARG A 775 -29.19 -14.16 -29.37
C ARG A 775 -30.28 -13.43 -28.60
N SER A 776 -30.80 -14.08 -27.55
CA SER A 776 -31.83 -13.53 -26.69
C SER A 776 -31.28 -12.42 -25.78
N SER A 777 -32.10 -11.43 -25.49
CA SER A 777 -31.89 -10.41 -24.48
C SER A 777 -32.54 -10.82 -23.15
N PHE A 778 -32.26 -10.07 -22.07
CA PHE A 778 -32.94 -10.33 -20.80
C PHE A 778 -34.44 -10.04 -20.85
N LYS A 779 -34.89 -9.08 -21.66
CA LYS A 779 -36.32 -8.77 -21.82
C LYS A 779 -37.08 -9.90 -22.53
N GLU A 780 -36.48 -10.52 -23.55
CA GLU A 780 -37.09 -11.66 -24.25
C GLU A 780 -37.04 -12.96 -23.44
N GLY A 781 -36.06 -13.09 -22.56
CA GLY A 781 -35.80 -14.30 -21.78
C GLY A 781 -34.79 -15.22 -22.46
N LEU A 782 -33.96 -15.89 -21.65
CA LEU A 782 -32.92 -16.79 -22.12
C LEU A 782 -33.44 -18.23 -22.16
N THR A 783 -33.06 -18.98 -23.19
CA THR A 783 -33.27 -20.44 -23.18
C THR A 783 -32.37 -21.11 -22.13
N VAL A 784 -32.71 -22.34 -21.72
CA VAL A 784 -31.92 -23.09 -20.72
C VAL A 784 -30.46 -23.24 -21.16
N LEU A 785 -30.21 -23.47 -22.45
CA LEU A 785 -28.87 -23.63 -23.00
C LEU A 785 -28.09 -22.31 -23.01
N GLU A 786 -28.72 -21.20 -23.43
CA GLU A 786 -28.11 -19.86 -23.39
C GLU A 786 -27.79 -19.42 -21.96
N TYR A 787 -28.66 -19.74 -21.01
CA TYR A 787 -28.45 -19.46 -19.59
C TYR A 787 -27.27 -20.27 -19.03
N PHE A 788 -27.20 -21.56 -19.36
CA PHE A 788 -26.08 -22.43 -18.98
C PHE A 788 -24.75 -21.93 -19.54
N ILE A 789 -24.71 -21.50 -20.81
CA ILE A 789 -23.52 -20.93 -21.44
C ILE A 789 -23.09 -19.64 -20.71
N SER A 790 -24.04 -18.76 -20.43
CA SER A 790 -23.79 -17.50 -19.70
C SER A 790 -23.25 -17.72 -18.29
N SER A 791 -23.53 -18.87 -17.66
CA SER A 791 -23.06 -19.19 -16.31
C SER A 791 -21.55 -19.38 -16.19
N HIS A 792 -20.86 -19.80 -17.26
CA HIS A 792 -19.42 -20.05 -17.25
C HIS A 792 -18.62 -18.76 -17.03
N GLY A 793 -18.95 -17.71 -17.79
CA GLY A 793 -18.32 -16.39 -17.67
C GLY A 793 -18.57 -15.77 -16.30
N ALA A 794 -19.83 -15.82 -15.82
CA ALA A 794 -20.20 -15.28 -14.52
C ALA A 794 -19.48 -15.97 -13.35
N ARG A 795 -19.41 -17.31 -13.35
CA ARG A 795 -18.70 -18.07 -12.30
C ARG A 795 -17.20 -17.78 -12.31
N LYS A 796 -16.58 -17.68 -13.49
CA LYS A 796 -15.17 -17.32 -13.61
C LYS A 796 -14.91 -15.91 -13.07
N GLY A 797 -15.76 -14.94 -13.42
CA GLY A 797 -15.69 -13.57 -12.89
C GLY A 797 -15.78 -13.51 -11.37
N LEU A 798 -16.72 -14.26 -10.75
CA LEU A 798 -16.85 -14.37 -9.29
C LEU A 798 -15.60 -14.97 -8.64
N ALA A 799 -15.10 -16.09 -9.18
CA ALA A 799 -13.92 -16.76 -8.64
C ALA A 799 -12.65 -15.90 -8.75
N ASP A 800 -12.44 -15.25 -9.90
CA ASP A 800 -11.33 -14.34 -10.13
C ASP A 800 -11.38 -13.14 -9.18
N THR A 801 -12.57 -12.57 -8.94
CA THR A 801 -12.74 -11.45 -8.01
C THR A 801 -12.36 -11.85 -6.58
N ALA A 802 -12.83 -13.01 -6.13
CA ALA A 802 -12.52 -13.51 -4.79
C ALA A 802 -11.01 -13.81 -4.59
N LEU A 803 -10.34 -14.36 -5.60
CA LEU A 803 -8.92 -14.70 -5.53
C LEU A 803 -8.02 -13.45 -5.66
N LYS A 804 -8.26 -12.62 -6.69
CA LYS A 804 -7.38 -11.49 -7.02
C LYS A 804 -7.44 -10.34 -6.02
N THR A 805 -8.49 -10.25 -5.20
CA THR A 805 -8.58 -9.28 -4.09
C THR A 805 -7.45 -9.47 -3.06
N ALA A 806 -7.02 -10.71 -2.83
CA ALA A 806 -5.89 -10.98 -1.94
C ALA A 806 -4.55 -10.50 -2.54
N ASP A 807 -4.38 -10.62 -3.86
CA ASP A 807 -3.16 -10.27 -4.57
C ASP A 807 -2.92 -8.75 -4.66
N SER A 808 -3.99 -7.97 -4.87
CA SER A 808 -3.94 -6.51 -4.88
C SER A 808 -3.62 -5.94 -3.50
N GLY A 809 -4.24 -6.49 -2.45
CA GLY A 809 -3.88 -6.15 -1.06
C GLY A 809 -2.43 -6.51 -0.72
N TYR A 810 -1.93 -7.63 -1.23
CA TYR A 810 -0.53 -8.03 -1.04
C TYR A 810 0.46 -7.16 -1.83
N LEU A 811 0.12 -6.71 -3.04
CA LEU A 811 0.93 -5.75 -3.79
C LEU A 811 1.00 -4.40 -3.05
N THR A 812 -0.14 -3.85 -2.64
CA THR A 812 -0.22 -2.57 -1.89
C THR A 812 0.67 -2.62 -0.66
N ARG A 813 0.60 -3.73 0.10
CA ARG A 813 1.49 -3.94 1.25
C ARG A 813 2.97 -3.89 0.87
N ARG A 814 3.38 -4.57 -0.20
CA ARG A 814 4.79 -4.56 -0.67
C ARG A 814 5.24 -3.15 -1.05
N LEU A 815 4.39 -2.39 -1.72
CA LEU A 815 4.68 -1.00 -2.09
C LEU A 815 4.87 -0.12 -0.85
N VAL A 816 3.98 -0.23 0.15
CA VAL A 816 4.11 0.52 1.42
C VAL A 816 5.39 0.11 2.16
N ASP A 817 5.71 -1.19 2.20
CA ASP A 817 6.92 -1.69 2.87
C ASP A 817 8.23 -1.18 2.23
N VAL A 818 8.23 -0.84 0.94
CA VAL A 818 9.39 -0.20 0.26
C VAL A 818 9.43 1.30 0.50
N ALA A 819 8.28 1.97 0.48
CA ALA A 819 8.21 3.42 0.37
C ALA A 819 7.89 4.16 1.67
N GLN A 820 7.56 3.45 2.75
CA GLN A 820 7.18 4.05 4.04
C GLN A 820 8.20 5.06 4.61
N ASP A 821 9.49 4.92 4.28
CA ASP A 821 10.54 5.78 4.82
C ASP A 821 10.78 7.02 3.94
N VAL A 822 9.98 7.20 2.88
CA VAL A 822 10.05 8.35 1.98
C VAL A 822 9.07 9.42 2.47
N ILE A 823 9.63 10.40 3.17
CA ILE A 823 8.93 11.58 3.67
C ILE A 823 9.53 12.85 3.06
N VAL A 824 8.80 13.96 3.08
CA VAL A 824 9.40 15.26 2.73
C VAL A 824 10.22 15.77 3.93
N ARG A 825 11.52 16.01 3.78
CA ARG A 825 12.40 16.40 4.91
C ARG A 825 12.92 17.82 4.86
N GLU A 826 13.06 18.36 3.67
CA GLU A 826 13.69 19.66 3.41
C GLU A 826 12.97 20.35 2.27
N GLU A 827 13.12 21.67 2.17
CA GLU A 827 12.44 22.47 1.15
C GLU A 827 13.15 22.33 -0.21
N ASP A 828 14.49 22.42 -0.22
CA ASP A 828 15.31 22.28 -1.41
C ASP A 828 16.57 21.43 -1.16
N CYS A 829 16.79 20.40 -1.99
CA CYS A 829 17.98 19.55 -1.94
C CYS A 829 19.19 20.10 -2.72
N GLY A 830 19.06 21.25 -3.38
CA GLY A 830 20.15 21.90 -4.14
C GLY A 830 20.60 21.15 -5.40
N THR A 831 19.77 20.25 -5.94
CA THR A 831 20.13 19.50 -7.15
C THR A 831 20.15 20.40 -8.39
N SER A 832 21.21 20.30 -9.19
CA SER A 832 21.29 20.94 -10.51
C SER A 832 20.67 20.10 -11.63
N ARG A 833 20.25 18.86 -11.33
CA ARG A 833 19.73 17.89 -12.30
C ARG A 833 18.22 18.00 -12.46
N GLY A 834 17.74 18.07 -13.71
CA GLY A 834 16.33 18.00 -14.07
C GLY A 834 15.98 16.78 -14.92
N LEU A 835 14.69 16.53 -15.10
CA LEU A 835 14.15 15.52 -16.01
C LEU A 835 13.50 16.23 -17.19
N LYS A 836 13.95 15.94 -18.41
CA LYS A 836 13.30 16.41 -19.64
C LYS A 836 12.00 15.62 -19.84
N VAL A 837 10.87 16.32 -19.85
CA VAL A 837 9.52 15.75 -19.96
C VAL A 837 8.88 16.16 -21.29
N SER A 838 8.19 15.21 -21.92
CA SER A 838 7.38 15.38 -23.14
C SER A 838 6.06 14.62 -22.98
N ALA A 839 5.11 14.86 -23.89
CA ALA A 839 3.89 14.06 -23.97
C ALA A 839 4.23 12.56 -24.17
N LEU A 840 3.48 11.68 -23.51
CA LEU A 840 3.66 10.23 -23.63
C LEU A 840 2.77 9.71 -24.75
N LYS A 841 3.38 9.18 -25.82
CA LYS A 841 2.67 8.65 -26.99
C LYS A 841 2.98 7.17 -27.19
N ASN A 842 1.99 6.38 -27.61
CA ASN A 842 2.13 4.98 -28.01
C ASN A 842 1.75 4.84 -29.48
N GLY A 843 2.71 5.09 -30.37
CA GLY A 843 2.43 5.23 -31.80
C GLY A 843 1.64 6.52 -32.06
N THR A 844 0.38 6.38 -32.46
CA THR A 844 -0.54 7.51 -32.70
C THR A 844 -1.32 7.93 -31.45
N ASP A 845 -1.47 7.04 -30.47
CA ASP A 845 -2.33 7.29 -29.31
C ASP A 845 -1.57 8.07 -28.23
N GLU A 846 -2.13 9.21 -27.84
CA GLU A 846 -1.61 10.00 -26.72
C GLU A 846 -2.08 9.39 -25.40
N ILE A 847 -1.13 8.93 -24.58
CA ILE A 847 -1.40 8.36 -23.25
C ILE A 847 -1.65 9.48 -22.25
N GLU A 848 -0.78 10.50 -22.27
CA GLU A 848 -0.77 11.60 -21.32
C GLU A 848 -0.20 12.85 -21.98
N SER A 849 -0.94 13.96 -21.88
CA SER A 849 -0.58 15.23 -22.49
C SER A 849 0.56 15.92 -21.75
N LEU A 850 1.22 16.86 -22.42
CA LEU A 850 2.28 17.65 -21.80
C LEU A 850 1.73 18.49 -20.63
N GLN A 851 0.53 19.07 -20.80
CA GLN A 851 -0.13 19.87 -19.76
C GLN A 851 -0.31 19.10 -18.44
N GLU A 852 -0.82 17.86 -18.50
CA GLU A 852 -1.05 17.04 -17.31
C GLU A 852 0.25 16.70 -16.57
N ARG A 853 1.37 16.53 -17.30
CA ARG A 853 2.66 16.20 -16.71
C ARG A 853 3.37 17.39 -16.07
N LEU A 854 3.11 18.61 -16.58
CA LEU A 854 3.73 19.83 -16.06
C LEU A 854 2.98 20.37 -14.83
N GLU A 855 1.66 20.16 -14.74
CA GLU A 855 0.84 20.74 -13.67
C GLU A 855 1.38 20.37 -12.27
N GLY A 856 1.68 21.41 -11.48
CA GLY A 856 2.12 21.27 -10.10
C GLY A 856 3.58 20.80 -9.94
N ARG A 857 4.39 20.87 -10.99
CA ARG A 857 5.85 20.62 -10.96
C ARG A 857 6.62 21.93 -10.95
N TYR A 858 7.88 21.88 -10.51
CA TYR A 858 8.79 23.02 -10.56
C TYR A 858 9.63 22.96 -11.83
N SER A 859 9.75 24.10 -12.54
CA SER A 859 10.68 24.20 -13.66
C SER A 859 12.13 24.15 -13.16
N LYS A 860 13.03 23.62 -13.99
CA LYS A 860 14.48 23.67 -13.74
C LYS A 860 15.24 24.57 -14.73
N GLU A 861 14.55 25.03 -15.76
CA GLU A 861 15.07 25.95 -16.76
C GLU A 861 14.04 27.04 -17.01
N LEU A 862 14.51 28.16 -17.54
CA LEU A 862 13.65 29.28 -17.92
C LEU A 862 12.93 28.92 -19.23
N VAL A 863 11.59 28.97 -19.22
CA VAL A 863 10.74 28.58 -20.36
C VAL A 863 10.33 29.84 -21.12
N ILE A 864 10.79 29.95 -22.36
CA ILE A 864 10.55 31.12 -23.22
C ILE A 864 9.55 30.75 -24.31
N ASN A 865 8.60 31.65 -24.60
CA ASN A 865 7.74 31.52 -25.76
C ASN A 865 8.58 31.66 -27.06
N PRO A 866 8.60 30.66 -27.96
CA PRO A 866 9.39 30.71 -29.19
C PRO A 866 8.99 31.87 -30.12
N ASN A 867 7.73 32.31 -30.05
CA ASN A 867 7.16 33.27 -30.98
C ASN A 867 7.31 34.72 -30.49
N THR A 868 7.17 34.97 -29.19
CA THR A 868 7.19 36.32 -28.62
C THR A 868 8.50 36.67 -27.90
N GLY A 869 9.25 35.66 -27.44
CA GLY A 869 10.44 35.86 -26.61
C GLY A 869 10.13 36.14 -25.13
N ASP A 870 8.86 36.12 -24.73
CA ASP A 870 8.45 36.34 -23.35
C ASP A 870 8.74 35.12 -22.47
N ILE A 871 9.05 35.37 -21.20
CA ILE A 871 9.28 34.34 -20.18
C ILE A 871 7.92 33.87 -19.66
N ILE A 872 7.60 32.58 -19.84
CA ILE A 872 6.35 31.98 -19.33
C ILE A 872 6.54 31.48 -17.89
N VAL A 873 7.67 30.83 -17.61
CA VAL A 873 8.03 30.25 -16.29
C VAL A 873 9.51 30.49 -15.99
N ASP A 874 9.81 30.93 -14.77
CA ASP A 874 11.19 31.12 -14.30
C ASP A 874 11.82 29.82 -13.71
N ASP A 875 13.15 29.75 -13.56
CA ASP A 875 13.82 28.61 -12.92
C ASP A 875 13.40 28.51 -11.45
N GLY A 876 12.92 27.32 -11.05
CA GLY A 876 12.48 27.07 -9.68
C GLY A 876 11.10 27.64 -9.36
N GLU A 877 10.33 28.07 -10.36
CA GLU A 877 8.92 28.44 -10.23
C GLU A 877 7.99 27.22 -10.41
N ILE A 878 6.86 27.20 -9.70
CA ILE A 878 5.84 26.15 -9.85
C ILE A 878 4.96 26.41 -11.08
N ILE A 879 4.74 25.37 -11.88
CA ILE A 879 3.91 25.44 -13.08
C ILE A 879 2.45 25.20 -12.68
N THR A 880 1.62 26.25 -12.79
CA THR A 880 0.17 26.17 -12.58
C THR A 880 -0.54 25.68 -13.85
N LEU A 881 -1.84 25.34 -13.74
CA LEU A 881 -2.62 24.85 -14.87
C LEU A 881 -2.66 25.85 -16.03
N ASP A 882 -2.79 27.15 -15.73
CA ASP A 882 -2.86 28.21 -16.74
C ASP A 882 -1.53 28.38 -17.48
N LYS A 883 -0.42 28.35 -16.75
CA LYS A 883 0.93 28.37 -17.34
C LYS A 883 1.19 27.11 -18.17
N ALA A 884 0.73 25.94 -17.73
CA ALA A 884 0.83 24.71 -18.51
C ALA A 884 0.04 24.79 -19.83
N LYS A 885 -1.18 25.36 -19.82
CA LYS A 885 -1.97 25.63 -21.02
C LYS A 885 -1.24 26.61 -21.96
N GLU A 886 -0.59 27.63 -21.41
CA GLU A 886 0.18 28.61 -22.17
C GLU A 886 1.41 28.00 -22.85
N ILE A 887 2.16 27.14 -22.16
CA ILE A 887 3.32 26.40 -22.70
C ILE A 887 2.91 25.55 -23.90
N GLU A 888 1.79 24.82 -23.78
CA GLU A 888 1.28 23.97 -24.86
C GLU A 888 0.78 24.80 -26.06
N LYS A 889 0.09 25.92 -25.81
CA LYS A 889 -0.33 26.89 -26.85
C LYS A 889 0.85 27.55 -27.57
N ALA A 890 1.96 27.75 -26.87
CA ALA A 890 3.19 28.29 -27.45
C ALA A 890 3.92 27.28 -28.37
N GLY A 891 3.47 26.02 -28.43
CA GLY A 891 4.04 24.98 -29.28
C GLY A 891 5.31 24.33 -28.71
N ILE A 892 5.54 24.43 -27.40
CA ILE A 892 6.71 23.84 -26.74
C ILE A 892 6.49 22.34 -26.53
N GLU A 893 7.33 21.48 -27.11
CA GLU A 893 7.16 20.02 -27.04
C GLU A 893 7.79 19.36 -25.81
N SER A 894 8.74 20.04 -25.17
CA SER A 894 9.44 19.48 -24.01
C SER A 894 9.95 20.55 -23.05
N VAL A 895 9.89 20.26 -21.75
CA VAL A 895 10.37 21.14 -20.66
C VAL A 895 11.18 20.34 -19.66
N VAL A 896 12.25 20.91 -19.11
CA VAL A 896 13.02 20.30 -18.03
C VAL A 896 12.44 20.68 -16.67
N ILE A 897 11.94 19.68 -15.94
CA ILE A 897 11.34 19.85 -14.60
C ILE A 897 12.22 19.26 -13.51
N ARG A 898 11.97 19.68 -12.27
CA ARG A 898 12.45 18.97 -11.07
C ARG A 898 11.56 17.75 -10.83
N SER A 899 12.19 16.61 -10.53
CA SER A 899 11.50 15.33 -10.31
C SER A 899 12.05 14.63 -9.07
N ALA A 900 11.28 13.69 -8.52
CA ALA A 900 11.74 12.83 -7.44
C ALA A 900 12.97 12.01 -7.87
N PHE A 901 13.11 11.65 -9.15
CA PHE A 901 14.24 10.87 -9.68
C PHE A 901 15.60 11.54 -9.46
N THR A 902 15.68 12.87 -9.57
CA THR A 902 16.94 13.62 -9.51
C THR A 902 17.22 14.22 -8.12
N CYS A 903 16.34 13.96 -7.14
CA CYS A 903 16.43 14.51 -5.80
C CYS A 903 17.63 13.93 -5.01
N ASN A 904 18.44 14.83 -4.44
CA ASN A 904 19.64 14.51 -3.66
C ASN A 904 19.36 14.28 -2.16
N SER A 905 18.11 14.43 -1.72
CA SER A 905 17.74 14.27 -0.31
C SER A 905 18.06 12.86 0.20
N ARG A 906 18.79 12.77 1.32
CA ARG A 906 19.33 11.50 1.87
C ARG A 906 18.26 10.50 2.29
N HIS A 907 17.20 10.99 2.94
CA HIS A 907 16.15 10.17 3.51
C HIS A 907 14.77 10.75 3.18
N GLY A 908 14.37 10.66 1.91
CA GLY A 908 13.10 11.22 1.47
C GLY A 908 13.24 12.04 0.19
N VAL A 909 12.32 12.96 -0.02
CA VAL A 909 12.30 13.90 -1.15
C VAL A 909 12.26 15.32 -0.59
N CYS A 910 12.75 16.32 -1.33
CA CYS A 910 12.55 17.72 -0.95
C CYS A 910 11.24 18.26 -1.55
N GLU A 911 10.68 19.31 -0.95
CA GLU A 911 9.43 19.94 -1.40
C GLU A 911 9.46 20.29 -2.90
N LYS A 912 10.49 21.00 -3.36
CA LYS A 912 10.61 21.41 -4.77
C LYS A 912 10.75 20.27 -5.78
N CYS A 913 11.34 19.13 -5.39
CA CYS A 913 11.43 17.97 -6.27
C CYS A 913 10.13 17.15 -6.33
N TYR A 914 9.26 17.28 -5.32
CA TYR A 914 7.96 16.63 -5.30
C TYR A 914 6.87 17.49 -5.97
N GLY A 915 6.81 18.79 -5.62
CA GLY A 915 5.86 19.75 -6.17
C GLY A 915 4.56 19.85 -5.36
N LYS A 916 3.44 20.00 -6.07
CA LYS A 916 2.08 20.14 -5.54
C LYS A 916 1.60 18.87 -4.81
N ASN A 917 1.00 19.03 -3.64
CA ASN A 917 0.23 18.02 -2.94
C ASN A 917 -1.14 17.86 -3.61
N LEU A 918 -1.40 16.66 -4.15
CA LEU A 918 -2.64 16.37 -4.87
C LEU A 918 -3.86 16.27 -3.95
N ALA A 919 -3.67 16.06 -2.65
CA ALA A 919 -4.78 15.97 -1.69
C ALA A 919 -5.35 17.35 -1.30
N THR A 920 -4.51 18.39 -1.29
CA THR A 920 -4.90 19.76 -0.88
C THR A 920 -4.96 20.75 -2.03
N GLY A 921 -4.23 20.48 -3.13
CA GLY A 921 -4.08 21.42 -4.25
C GLY A 921 -2.98 22.45 -4.04
N GLU A 922 -2.28 22.43 -2.90
CA GLU A 922 -1.22 23.39 -2.57
C GLU A 922 0.18 22.75 -2.66
N LYS A 923 1.23 23.49 -2.31
CA LYS A 923 2.59 22.94 -2.19
C LYS A 923 2.66 21.87 -1.09
N VAL A 924 3.54 20.87 -1.25
CA VAL A 924 3.70 19.84 -0.21
C VAL A 924 4.43 20.39 1.01
N GLU A 925 3.99 20.00 2.20
CA GLU A 925 4.63 20.41 3.45
C GLU A 925 5.74 19.44 3.88
N VAL A 926 6.69 19.97 4.66
CA VAL A 926 7.74 19.16 5.29
C VAL A 926 7.11 18.22 6.32
N GLY A 927 7.37 16.93 6.19
CA GLY A 927 6.79 15.88 7.02
C GLY A 927 5.70 15.05 6.35
N GLU A 928 5.25 15.43 5.16
CA GLU A 928 4.25 14.64 4.43
C GLU A 928 4.81 13.25 4.05
N ALA A 929 4.03 12.21 4.32
CA ALA A 929 4.39 10.81 4.07
C ALA A 929 4.11 10.40 2.61
N VAL A 930 4.76 11.10 1.67
CA VAL A 930 4.56 10.94 0.22
C VAL A 930 4.78 9.52 -0.29
N GLY A 931 5.67 8.74 0.33
CA GLY A 931 5.88 7.34 -0.04
C GLY A 931 4.70 6.43 0.29
N THR A 932 4.05 6.63 1.43
CA THR A 932 2.83 5.88 1.79
C THR A 932 1.66 6.29 0.91
N ILE A 933 1.52 7.57 0.59
CA ILE A 933 0.50 8.07 -0.33
C ILE A 933 0.69 7.45 -1.72
N ALA A 934 1.91 7.50 -2.26
CA ALA A 934 2.22 6.90 -3.56
C ALA A 934 1.92 5.40 -3.61
N ALA A 935 2.30 4.66 -2.56
CA ALA A 935 2.03 3.23 -2.47
C ALA A 935 0.52 2.90 -2.45
N GLN A 936 -0.28 3.70 -1.73
CA GLN A 936 -1.75 3.55 -1.70
C GLN A 936 -2.38 3.93 -3.03
N SER A 937 -1.95 5.04 -3.65
CA SER A 937 -2.48 5.52 -4.94
C SER A 937 -2.22 4.54 -6.08
N ILE A 938 -1.13 3.76 -6.02
CA ILE A 938 -0.83 2.68 -6.99
C ILE A 938 -1.59 1.40 -6.62
N GLY A 939 -1.68 1.08 -5.32
CA GLY A 939 -2.27 -0.15 -4.80
C GLY A 939 -3.79 -0.21 -4.88
N GLU A 940 -4.49 0.88 -4.56
CA GLU A 940 -5.95 0.95 -4.51
C GLU A 940 -6.60 0.63 -5.87
N PRO A 941 -6.17 1.22 -7.00
CA PRO A 941 -6.71 0.86 -8.29
C PRO A 941 -6.38 -0.59 -8.69
N GLY A 942 -5.34 -1.19 -8.11
CA GLY A 942 -5.04 -2.62 -8.27
C GLY A 942 -6.20 -3.52 -7.89
N THR A 943 -7.01 -3.14 -6.89
CA THR A 943 -8.27 -3.85 -6.57
C THR A 943 -9.33 -3.63 -7.64
N GLN A 944 -9.47 -2.40 -8.15
CA GLN A 944 -10.44 -2.05 -9.19
C GLN A 944 -10.15 -2.76 -10.51
N LEU A 945 -8.87 -2.86 -10.91
CA LEU A 945 -8.41 -3.63 -12.08
C LEU A 945 -8.88 -5.09 -12.00
N THR A 946 -8.93 -5.63 -10.79
CA THR A 946 -9.38 -7.01 -10.56
C THR A 946 -10.90 -7.11 -10.51
N MET A 947 -11.60 -6.11 -9.96
CA MET A 947 -13.07 -6.09 -9.87
C MET A 947 -13.77 -5.77 -11.20
N ARG A 948 -13.18 -4.96 -12.09
CA ARG A 948 -13.76 -4.66 -13.42
C ARG A 948 -13.89 -5.90 -14.31
N THR A 949 -13.10 -6.95 -14.05
CA THR A 949 -13.28 -8.26 -14.71
C THR A 949 -14.62 -8.92 -14.40
N PHE A 950 -15.38 -8.46 -13.41
CA PHE A 950 -16.72 -8.95 -13.11
C PHE A 950 -17.76 -8.50 -14.15
N HIS A 951 -17.69 -7.24 -14.60
CA HIS A 951 -18.67 -6.67 -15.54
C HIS A 951 -18.40 -7.07 -17.00
N THR A 952 -17.13 -7.32 -17.34
CA THR A 952 -16.69 -7.80 -18.66
C THR A 952 -16.49 -9.32 -18.72
N GLY A 953 -16.52 -9.98 -17.56
CA GLY A 953 -16.22 -11.40 -17.38
C GLY A 953 -17.15 -12.31 -18.16
N GLY A 954 -16.72 -12.67 -19.37
CA GLY A 954 -17.44 -13.58 -20.23
C GLY A 954 -17.70 -13.06 -21.64
N VAL A 955 -17.49 -11.78 -21.96
CA VAL A 955 -17.67 -11.28 -23.35
C VAL A 955 -16.34 -11.32 -24.10
N ALA A 956 -16.38 -11.82 -25.34
CA ALA A 956 -15.25 -11.86 -26.26
C ALA A 956 -14.58 -10.48 -26.47
N GLY A 957 -13.24 -10.40 -26.41
CA GLY A 957 -12.47 -9.21 -26.82
C GLY A 957 -11.53 -8.58 -25.78
N ALA A 958 -11.63 -8.96 -24.50
CA ALA A 958 -10.72 -8.46 -23.45
C ALA A 958 -9.76 -9.57 -23.00
N ASP A 959 -8.53 -9.56 -23.48
CA ASP A 959 -7.50 -10.48 -22.98
C ASP A 959 -7.02 -9.99 -21.58
N ILE A 960 -7.41 -10.73 -20.55
CA ILE A 960 -7.35 -10.37 -19.12
C ILE A 960 -5.92 -10.47 -18.54
N THR A 961 -4.95 -10.95 -19.33
CA THR A 961 -3.59 -11.25 -18.86
C THR A 961 -2.68 -10.01 -18.66
N GLN A 962 -3.10 -8.82 -19.11
CA GLN A 962 -2.25 -7.62 -19.14
C GLN A 962 -2.38 -6.64 -17.94
N GLY A 963 -3.28 -6.89 -16.98
CA GLY A 963 -3.53 -5.97 -15.85
C GLY A 963 -2.55 -6.09 -14.69
N LEU A 964 -3.05 -6.46 -13.50
CA LEU A 964 -2.26 -6.54 -12.27
C LEU A 964 -0.99 -7.43 -12.36
N PRO A 965 -0.98 -8.59 -13.05
CA PRO A 965 0.23 -9.41 -13.19
C PRO A 965 1.39 -8.67 -13.87
N ARG A 966 1.09 -7.82 -14.86
CA ARG A 966 2.09 -7.00 -15.55
C ARG A 966 2.69 -5.95 -14.61
N ILE A 967 1.84 -5.28 -13.81
CA ILE A 967 2.29 -4.32 -12.79
C ILE A 967 3.20 -5.01 -11.75
N GLN A 968 2.83 -6.21 -11.30
CA GLN A 968 3.67 -6.99 -10.39
C GLN A 968 5.00 -7.41 -11.01
N GLU A 969 5.02 -7.75 -12.30
CA GLU A 969 6.23 -8.09 -13.04
C GLU A 969 7.20 -6.90 -13.13
N LEU A 970 6.67 -5.71 -13.45
CA LEU A 970 7.41 -4.45 -13.54
C LEU A 970 8.04 -4.05 -12.20
N PHE A 971 7.24 -3.96 -11.12
CA PHE A 971 7.75 -3.55 -9.80
C PHE A 971 8.64 -4.61 -9.13
N GLU A 972 8.52 -5.89 -9.49
CA GLU A 972 9.46 -6.91 -9.02
C GLU A 972 10.72 -7.01 -9.90
N ALA A 973 10.84 -6.20 -10.96
CA ALA A 973 11.93 -6.24 -11.93
C ALA A 973 12.21 -7.69 -12.40
N ARG A 974 11.12 -8.43 -12.66
CA ARG A 974 11.17 -9.81 -13.16
C ARG A 974 11.48 -9.83 -14.65
N ASN A 975 11.95 -10.98 -15.11
CA ASN A 975 12.22 -11.17 -16.52
C ASN A 975 10.87 -11.36 -17.24
N PRO A 976 10.58 -10.58 -18.29
CA PRO A 976 9.31 -10.67 -18.99
C PRO A 976 9.18 -12.00 -19.75
N LYS A 977 7.94 -12.50 -19.88
CA LYS A 977 7.66 -13.75 -20.60
C LYS A 977 7.96 -13.65 -22.10
N GLY A 978 7.59 -12.51 -22.72
CA GLY A 978 7.92 -12.18 -24.11
C GLY A 978 9.01 -11.13 -24.14
N LYS A 979 10.27 -11.54 -23.90
CA LYS A 979 11.41 -10.64 -23.87
C LYS A 979 11.71 -10.09 -25.26
N ALA A 980 11.71 -8.77 -25.40
CA ALA A 980 12.16 -8.09 -26.60
C ALA A 980 13.69 -7.97 -26.64
N LEU A 981 14.25 -8.04 -27.84
CA LEU A 981 15.67 -7.77 -28.07
C LEU A 981 15.93 -6.27 -28.12
N ILE A 982 17.00 -5.82 -27.48
CA ILE A 982 17.46 -4.43 -27.53
C ILE A 982 18.85 -4.32 -28.12
N SER A 983 19.12 -3.23 -28.86
CA SER A 983 20.46 -2.96 -29.38
C SER A 983 21.41 -2.51 -28.25
N GLU A 984 22.59 -3.10 -28.14
CA GLU A 984 23.63 -2.70 -27.20
C GLU A 984 24.52 -1.56 -27.70
N VAL A 985 24.47 -1.27 -29.01
CA VAL A 985 25.29 -0.28 -29.71
C VAL A 985 24.44 0.66 -30.56
N ASP A 986 24.92 1.88 -30.77
CA ASP A 986 24.41 2.79 -31.79
C ASP A 986 25.00 2.37 -33.15
N GLY A 987 24.17 2.22 -34.18
CA GLY A 987 24.63 1.69 -35.47
C GLY A 987 23.55 1.54 -36.52
N VAL A 988 23.90 0.97 -37.67
CA VAL A 988 22.97 0.67 -38.77
C VAL A 988 22.79 -0.83 -38.91
N ILE A 989 21.55 -1.27 -39.15
CA ILE A 989 21.24 -2.67 -39.41
C ILE A 989 21.69 -3.02 -40.84
N THR A 990 22.67 -3.92 -40.97
CA THR A 990 23.23 -4.32 -42.26
C THR A 990 22.50 -5.49 -42.88
N LYS A 991 22.16 -6.50 -42.07
CA LYS A 991 21.60 -7.77 -42.56
C LYS A 991 20.64 -8.40 -41.56
N ILE A 992 19.56 -8.98 -42.06
CA ILE A 992 18.62 -9.82 -41.30
C ILE A 992 18.54 -11.20 -41.97
N ASP A 993 19.31 -12.17 -41.47
CA ASP A 993 19.31 -13.54 -41.97
C ASP A 993 18.22 -14.39 -41.30
N ILE A 994 17.59 -15.30 -42.06
CA ILE A 994 16.64 -16.28 -41.53
C ILE A 994 17.20 -17.69 -41.77
N ASP A 995 17.56 -18.38 -40.69
CA ASP A 995 18.04 -19.77 -40.76
C ASP A 995 16.91 -20.75 -41.10
N MET A 996 17.27 -21.97 -41.54
CA MET A 996 16.33 -23.08 -41.85
C MET A 996 15.39 -23.45 -40.67
N ASN A 997 15.78 -23.11 -39.44
CA ASN A 997 14.96 -23.29 -38.24
C ASN A 997 14.09 -22.07 -37.89
N HIS A 998 13.87 -21.14 -38.83
CA HIS A 998 13.17 -19.86 -38.64
C HIS A 998 13.76 -18.93 -37.56
N VAL A 999 15.05 -19.12 -37.22
CA VAL A 999 15.79 -18.22 -36.33
C VAL A 999 16.26 -17.02 -37.15
N ARG A 1000 15.92 -15.81 -36.72
CA ARG A 1000 16.33 -14.55 -37.35
C ARG A 1000 17.58 -14.01 -36.67
N ARG A 1001 18.60 -13.64 -37.45
CA ARG A 1001 19.84 -13.03 -36.95
C ARG A 1001 19.93 -11.60 -37.47
N ILE A 1002 20.03 -10.64 -36.57
CA ILE A 1002 20.09 -9.21 -36.87
C ILE A 1002 21.52 -8.74 -36.63
N PHE A 1003 22.14 -8.18 -37.67
CA PHE A 1003 23.49 -7.64 -37.59
C PHE A 1003 23.45 -6.12 -37.51
N VAL A 1004 24.03 -5.55 -36.45
CA VAL A 1004 24.14 -4.10 -36.25
C VAL A 1004 25.61 -3.72 -36.28
N VAL A 1005 26.00 -2.89 -37.25
CA VAL A 1005 27.35 -2.33 -37.33
C VAL A 1005 27.35 -0.96 -36.67
N SER A 1006 28.18 -0.82 -35.65
CA SER A 1006 28.33 0.44 -34.91
C SER A 1006 29.10 1.50 -35.69
N ASP A 1007 29.01 2.75 -35.26
CA ASP A 1007 29.78 3.87 -35.83
C ASP A 1007 31.31 3.65 -35.72
N ILE A 1008 31.78 2.72 -34.89
CA ILE A 1008 33.19 2.34 -34.68
C ILE A 1008 33.57 1.06 -35.47
N GLN A 1009 32.72 0.61 -36.41
CA GLN A 1009 32.90 -0.61 -37.20
C GLN A 1009 32.92 -1.93 -36.39
N GLU A 1010 32.42 -1.94 -35.15
CA GLU A 1010 32.16 -3.18 -34.39
C GLU A 1010 30.78 -3.73 -34.81
N GLU A 1011 30.75 -4.98 -35.29
CA GLU A 1011 29.52 -5.70 -35.66
C GLU A 1011 29.01 -6.53 -34.47
N ARG A 1012 27.71 -6.37 -34.15
CA ARG A 1012 27.02 -7.18 -33.14
C ARG A 1012 25.87 -7.97 -33.76
N GLU A 1013 25.80 -9.25 -33.40
CA GLU A 1013 24.76 -10.19 -33.79
C GLU A 1013 23.73 -10.35 -32.67
N TYR A 1014 22.44 -10.23 -33.02
CA TYR A 1014 21.31 -10.52 -32.14
C TYR A 1014 20.46 -11.65 -32.73
N GLN A 1015 20.13 -12.65 -31.91
CA GLN A 1015 19.37 -13.84 -32.35
C GLN A 1015 17.94 -13.81 -31.82
N ASP A 1016 16.97 -14.02 -32.72
CA ASP A 1016 15.55 -14.07 -32.44
C ASP A 1016 14.94 -15.39 -32.95
N TYR A 1017 14.08 -16.03 -32.16
CA TYR A 1017 13.53 -17.37 -32.45
C TYR A 1017 12.26 -17.36 -33.31
N GLY A 1018 11.98 -16.28 -34.03
CA GLY A 1018 10.89 -16.24 -35.03
C GLY A 1018 9.48 -16.00 -34.45
N ALA A 1019 9.31 -15.97 -33.13
CA ALA A 1019 7.99 -15.86 -32.49
C ALA A 1019 7.41 -14.43 -32.45
N SER A 1020 8.28 -13.41 -32.38
CA SER A 1020 7.86 -11.99 -32.26
C SER A 1020 7.84 -11.28 -33.62
N ARG A 1021 7.13 -10.16 -33.79
CA ARG A 1021 7.30 -9.34 -35.00
C ARG A 1021 8.57 -8.50 -34.93
N LEU A 1022 9.28 -8.29 -36.04
CA LEU A 1022 10.38 -7.32 -36.12
C LEU A 1022 9.83 -5.89 -36.23
N LEU A 1023 10.43 -4.96 -35.48
CA LEU A 1023 10.09 -3.53 -35.50
C LEU A 1023 11.02 -2.70 -36.41
N VAL A 1024 12.14 -3.29 -36.80
CA VAL A 1024 13.21 -2.63 -37.56
C VAL A 1024 13.41 -3.29 -38.93
N LYS A 1025 13.94 -2.53 -39.88
CA LYS A 1025 14.27 -2.97 -41.25
C LYS A 1025 15.78 -2.83 -41.52
N GLU A 1026 16.25 -3.52 -42.54
CA GLU A 1026 17.61 -3.32 -43.06
C GLU A 1026 17.80 -1.87 -43.52
N GLY A 1027 18.92 -1.27 -43.15
CA GLY A 1027 19.22 0.14 -43.39
C GLY A 1027 18.72 1.10 -42.31
N ASP A 1028 17.90 0.66 -41.35
CA ASP A 1028 17.48 1.53 -40.24
C ASP A 1028 18.66 1.80 -39.29
N ARG A 1029 18.79 3.06 -38.86
CA ARG A 1029 19.72 3.45 -37.81
C ARG A 1029 19.08 3.21 -36.44
N VAL A 1030 19.74 2.44 -35.59
CA VAL A 1030 19.30 2.11 -34.25
C VAL A 1030 20.16 2.80 -33.20
N THR A 1031 19.51 3.19 -32.11
CA THR A 1031 20.17 3.74 -30.92
C THR A 1031 20.34 2.68 -29.84
N ARG A 1032 21.31 2.89 -28.96
CA ARG A 1032 21.61 2.03 -27.83
C ARG A 1032 20.42 1.96 -26.87
N GLY A 1033 19.93 0.74 -26.64
CA GLY A 1033 18.73 0.43 -25.86
C GLY A 1033 17.44 0.40 -26.67
N GLN A 1034 17.48 0.68 -27.97
CA GLN A 1034 16.30 0.62 -28.85
C GLN A 1034 15.83 -0.83 -29.05
N VAL A 1035 14.51 -1.00 -29.07
CA VAL A 1035 13.86 -2.29 -29.23
C VAL A 1035 13.87 -2.74 -30.70
N LEU A 1036 14.29 -3.98 -30.94
CA LEU A 1036 14.38 -4.60 -32.28
C LEU A 1036 13.17 -5.48 -32.60
N THR A 1037 12.62 -6.17 -31.60
CA THR A 1037 11.49 -7.10 -31.74
C THR A 1037 10.32 -6.71 -30.84
N GLU A 1038 9.10 -7.11 -31.23
CA GLU A 1038 7.91 -6.92 -30.42
C GLU A 1038 8.01 -7.72 -29.10
N GLY A 1039 7.67 -7.07 -28.00
CA GLY A 1039 7.70 -7.67 -26.67
C GLY A 1039 7.97 -6.65 -25.58
N SER A 1040 8.27 -7.15 -24.39
CA SER A 1040 8.60 -6.35 -23.20
C SER A 1040 10.10 -6.33 -22.96
N ILE A 1041 10.64 -5.17 -22.59
CA ILE A 1041 12.07 -5.00 -22.30
C ILE A 1041 12.38 -5.54 -20.90
N GLU A 1042 13.53 -6.19 -20.74
CA GLU A 1042 14.05 -6.56 -19.43
C GLU A 1042 14.72 -5.35 -18.75
N PRO A 1043 14.23 -4.84 -17.60
CA PRO A 1043 14.78 -3.62 -16.98
C PRO A 1043 16.24 -3.73 -16.56
N LYS A 1044 16.73 -4.93 -16.22
CA LYS A 1044 18.12 -5.16 -15.81
C LYS A 1044 19.10 -5.02 -16.98
N GLU A 1045 18.69 -5.53 -18.14
CA GLU A 1045 19.47 -5.44 -19.37
C GLU A 1045 19.49 -4.00 -19.89
N LEU A 1046 18.33 -3.34 -19.87
CA LEU A 1046 18.22 -1.93 -20.20
C LEU A 1046 19.09 -1.05 -19.30
N LEU A 1047 19.21 -1.38 -18.00
CA LEU A 1047 20.10 -0.66 -17.07
C LEU A 1047 21.58 -0.78 -17.46
N SER A 1048 22.02 -1.98 -17.87
CA SER A 1048 23.40 -2.19 -18.31
C SER A 1048 23.71 -1.52 -19.65
N VAL A 1049 22.70 -1.37 -20.51
CA VAL A 1049 22.85 -0.84 -21.86
C VAL A 1049 22.64 0.69 -21.88
N ALA A 1050 21.45 1.18 -21.55
CA ALA A 1050 21.07 2.58 -21.73
C ALA A 1050 21.19 3.45 -20.45
N GLY A 1051 21.47 2.85 -19.29
CA GLY A 1051 21.68 3.57 -18.03
C GLY A 1051 20.40 3.87 -17.24
N ILE A 1052 20.55 4.65 -16.16
CA ILE A 1052 19.50 4.84 -15.13
C ILE A 1052 18.28 5.59 -15.67
N GLN A 1053 18.50 6.71 -16.38
CA GLN A 1053 17.42 7.57 -16.85
C GLN A 1053 16.50 6.84 -17.84
N ALA A 1054 17.08 6.06 -18.76
CA ALA A 1054 16.32 5.25 -19.70
C ALA A 1054 15.42 4.22 -19.00
N VAL A 1055 15.94 3.54 -17.96
CA VAL A 1055 15.16 2.57 -17.17
C VAL A 1055 14.03 3.24 -16.37
N GLN A 1056 14.31 4.40 -15.77
CA GLN A 1056 13.31 5.16 -15.02
C GLN A 1056 12.16 5.61 -15.93
N SER A 1057 12.48 6.19 -17.09
CA SER A 1057 11.48 6.59 -18.08
C SER A 1057 10.71 5.40 -18.63
N TYR A 1058 11.39 4.28 -18.93
CA TYR A 1058 10.73 3.05 -19.40
C TYR A 1058 9.71 2.52 -18.38
N LEU A 1059 10.11 2.37 -17.12
CA LEU A 1059 9.22 1.88 -16.06
C LEU A 1059 8.04 2.83 -15.83
N LEU A 1060 8.27 4.14 -15.87
CA LEU A 1060 7.22 5.14 -15.74
C LEU A 1060 6.18 4.98 -16.87
N THR A 1061 6.62 4.98 -18.12
CA THR A 1061 5.75 4.88 -19.30
C THR A 1061 4.97 3.57 -19.33
N GLU A 1062 5.61 2.44 -19.04
CA GLU A 1062 4.94 1.13 -19.03
C GLU A 1062 3.89 1.00 -17.93
N VAL A 1063 4.19 1.49 -16.72
CA VAL A 1063 3.21 1.47 -15.63
C VAL A 1063 2.03 2.39 -15.96
N GLN A 1064 2.30 3.61 -16.45
CA GLN A 1064 1.26 4.57 -16.82
C GLN A 1064 0.38 4.03 -17.95
N LYS A 1065 0.96 3.37 -18.96
CA LYS A 1065 0.26 2.71 -20.05
C LYS A 1065 -0.74 1.67 -19.53
N VAL A 1066 -0.34 0.80 -18.60
CA VAL A 1066 -1.24 -0.24 -18.06
C VAL A 1066 -2.42 0.38 -17.32
N TYR A 1067 -2.21 1.42 -16.52
CA TYR A 1067 -3.31 2.09 -15.80
C TYR A 1067 -4.25 2.86 -16.73
N ARG A 1068 -3.71 3.62 -17.69
CA ARG A 1068 -4.50 4.42 -18.65
C ARG A 1068 -5.30 3.53 -19.62
N MET A 1069 -4.73 2.43 -20.11
CA MET A 1069 -5.47 1.43 -20.92
C MET A 1069 -6.67 0.85 -20.17
N GLN A 1070 -6.63 0.86 -18.84
CA GLN A 1070 -7.71 0.37 -17.99
C GLN A 1070 -8.64 1.49 -17.52
N GLY A 1071 -8.47 2.72 -18.01
CA GLY A 1071 -9.27 3.89 -17.64
C GLY A 1071 -9.08 4.30 -16.19
N VAL A 1072 -7.86 4.13 -15.64
CA VAL A 1072 -7.46 4.63 -14.32
C VAL A 1072 -6.37 5.69 -14.52
N GLU A 1073 -6.58 6.85 -13.94
CA GLU A 1073 -5.62 7.94 -13.95
C GLU A 1073 -4.86 7.99 -12.63
N ILE A 1074 -3.53 8.10 -12.73
CA ILE A 1074 -2.61 8.20 -11.60
C ILE A 1074 -1.54 9.21 -11.99
N SER A 1075 -1.15 10.08 -11.05
CA SER A 1075 -0.05 11.01 -11.28
C SER A 1075 1.30 10.28 -11.36
N ASP A 1076 2.12 10.70 -12.32
CA ASP A 1076 3.48 10.21 -12.55
C ASP A 1076 4.37 10.29 -11.30
N LYS A 1077 4.20 11.31 -10.44
CA LYS A 1077 4.98 11.50 -9.20
C LYS A 1077 4.95 10.29 -8.27
N HIS A 1078 3.82 9.59 -8.19
CA HIS A 1078 3.67 8.43 -7.34
C HIS A 1078 4.54 7.27 -7.84
N ILE A 1079 4.59 7.08 -9.16
CA ILE A 1079 5.42 6.06 -9.81
C ILE A 1079 6.90 6.43 -9.70
N GLU A 1080 7.25 7.70 -9.87
CA GLU A 1080 8.63 8.19 -9.70
C GLU A 1080 9.19 7.85 -8.31
N VAL A 1081 8.40 8.11 -7.26
CA VAL A 1081 8.79 7.83 -5.88
C VAL A 1081 9.04 6.32 -5.67
N MET A 1082 8.21 5.44 -6.26
CA MET A 1082 8.41 3.99 -6.17
C MET A 1082 9.66 3.53 -6.93
N VAL A 1083 9.80 3.95 -8.18
CA VAL A 1083 10.91 3.53 -9.05
C VAL A 1083 12.25 4.04 -8.51
N ARG A 1084 12.27 5.22 -7.85
CA ARG A 1084 13.45 5.70 -7.12
C ARG A 1084 13.91 4.71 -6.03
N GLN A 1085 12.98 4.10 -5.28
CA GLN A 1085 13.36 3.12 -4.26
C GLN A 1085 13.92 1.81 -4.86
N MET A 1086 13.53 1.45 -6.09
CA MET A 1086 14.07 0.28 -6.78
C MET A 1086 15.54 0.45 -7.21
N LEU A 1087 16.01 1.69 -7.38
CA LEU A 1087 17.34 2.04 -7.91
C LEU A 1087 18.27 2.67 -6.87
N ARG A 1088 17.96 2.53 -5.57
CA ARG A 1088 18.67 3.19 -4.47
C ARG A 1088 20.06 2.60 -4.15
N LYS A 1089 20.37 1.39 -4.63
CA LYS A 1089 21.63 0.68 -4.32
C LYS A 1089 22.56 0.58 -5.51
N VAL A 1090 23.86 0.63 -5.21
CA VAL A 1090 24.96 0.38 -6.15
C VAL A 1090 25.74 -0.86 -5.71
N ARG A 1091 26.29 -1.59 -6.68
CA ARG A 1091 27.21 -2.70 -6.46
C ARG A 1091 28.63 -2.24 -6.70
N ILE A 1092 29.49 -2.40 -5.70
CA ILE A 1092 30.90 -2.06 -5.81
C ILE A 1092 31.58 -3.04 -6.77
N ILE A 1093 32.34 -2.53 -7.74
CA ILE A 1093 33.18 -3.33 -8.65
C ILE A 1093 34.59 -3.36 -8.10
N ASN A 1094 35.18 -2.18 -7.94
CA ASN A 1094 36.50 -2.01 -7.36
C ASN A 1094 36.38 -1.12 -6.11
N SER A 1095 36.97 -1.56 -5.02
CA SER A 1095 37.00 -0.83 -3.74
C SER A 1095 37.95 0.37 -3.76
N GLY A 1096 38.92 0.41 -4.66
CA GLY A 1096 40.02 1.39 -4.57
C GLY A 1096 40.65 1.35 -3.17
N ASP A 1097 40.91 2.54 -2.62
CA ASP A 1097 41.41 2.72 -1.25
C ASP A 1097 40.28 2.87 -0.20
N THR A 1098 39.02 2.62 -0.56
CA THR A 1098 37.91 2.65 0.40
C THR A 1098 37.82 1.36 1.23
N ASP A 1099 37.17 1.43 2.38
CA ASP A 1099 36.83 0.26 3.21
C ASP A 1099 35.65 -0.56 2.64
N LEU A 1100 35.17 -0.25 1.43
CA LEU A 1100 34.03 -0.95 0.82
C LEU A 1100 34.47 -2.28 0.20
N LEU A 1101 33.66 -3.32 0.36
CA LEU A 1101 33.95 -4.63 -0.21
C LEU A 1101 33.52 -4.73 -1.68
N PRO A 1102 34.36 -5.27 -2.59
CA PRO A 1102 33.95 -5.63 -3.93
C PRO A 1102 32.73 -6.58 -3.92
N GLY A 1103 31.76 -6.32 -4.80
CA GLY A 1103 30.53 -7.09 -4.92
C GLY A 1103 29.44 -6.77 -3.88
N SER A 1104 29.75 -5.98 -2.85
CA SER A 1104 28.75 -5.57 -1.85
C SER A 1104 27.73 -4.58 -2.41
N LEU A 1105 26.51 -4.63 -1.89
CA LEU A 1105 25.43 -3.70 -2.23
C LEU A 1105 25.39 -2.58 -1.18
N VAL A 1106 25.63 -1.35 -1.61
CA VAL A 1106 25.73 -0.16 -0.76
C VAL A 1106 24.70 0.87 -1.23
N ASP A 1107 24.17 1.67 -0.31
CA ASP A 1107 23.33 2.82 -0.65
C ASP A 1107 24.17 3.88 -1.41
N ILE A 1108 23.57 4.55 -2.39
CA ILE A 1108 24.24 5.58 -3.20
C ILE A 1108 24.86 6.66 -2.30
N HIS A 1109 24.17 7.12 -1.26
CA HIS A 1109 24.69 8.19 -0.39
C HIS A 1109 25.91 7.73 0.41
N LYS A 1110 25.88 6.50 0.94
CA LYS A 1110 27.03 5.94 1.65
C LYS A 1110 28.23 5.76 0.72
N PHE A 1111 28.00 5.32 -0.51
CA PHE A 1111 29.05 5.22 -1.53
C PHE A 1111 29.66 6.60 -1.86
N THR A 1112 28.83 7.62 -2.05
CA THR A 1112 29.29 8.99 -2.30
C THR A 1112 30.05 9.57 -1.10
N ASP A 1113 29.58 9.35 0.12
CA ASP A 1113 30.24 9.82 1.35
C ASP A 1113 31.62 9.17 1.54
N GLU A 1114 31.78 7.87 1.27
CA GLU A 1114 33.11 7.22 1.36
C GLU A 1114 34.06 7.68 0.24
N ASN A 1115 33.57 7.84 -0.98
CA ASN A 1115 34.39 8.35 -2.07
C ASN A 1115 34.82 9.80 -1.87
N THR A 1116 33.95 10.67 -1.34
CA THR A 1116 34.32 12.06 -1.03
C THR A 1116 35.38 12.12 0.08
N LYS A 1117 35.33 11.25 1.09
CA LYS A 1117 36.39 11.13 2.11
C LYS A 1117 37.73 10.69 1.53
N ILE A 1118 37.75 9.70 0.62
CA ILE A 1118 38.99 9.23 -0.02
C ILE A 1118 39.53 10.25 -1.01
N LEU A 1119 38.65 10.95 -1.74
CA LEU A 1119 39.03 12.04 -2.63
C LEU A 1119 39.72 13.17 -1.85
N ALA A 1120 39.22 13.51 -0.66
CA ALA A 1120 39.87 14.49 0.22
C ALA A 1120 41.28 14.05 0.66
N LYS A 1121 41.53 12.73 0.74
CA LYS A 1121 42.85 12.14 1.03
C LYS A 1121 43.72 11.93 -0.22
N ARG A 1122 43.26 12.33 -1.42
CA ARG A 1122 43.91 12.09 -2.73
C ARG A 1122 44.17 10.61 -3.04
N GLY A 1123 43.34 9.71 -2.53
CA GLY A 1123 43.40 8.27 -2.83
C GLY A 1123 42.57 7.87 -4.06
N THR A 1124 42.65 6.59 -4.43
CA THR A 1124 41.84 6.00 -5.50
C THR A 1124 40.42 5.72 -5.02
N MET A 1125 39.42 6.30 -5.71
CA MET A 1125 38.01 6.13 -5.36
C MET A 1125 37.49 4.73 -5.72
N ALA A 1126 36.45 4.29 -5.00
CA ALA A 1126 35.72 3.09 -5.37
C ALA A 1126 34.88 3.32 -6.63
N THR A 1127 34.78 2.29 -7.48
CA THR A 1127 33.90 2.27 -8.65
C THR A 1127 32.73 1.31 -8.43
N ALA A 1128 31.54 1.70 -8.86
CA ALA A 1128 30.32 0.93 -8.65
C ALA A 1128 29.41 0.98 -9.88
N LYS A 1129 28.58 -0.06 -10.04
CA LYS A 1129 27.48 -0.10 -11.02
C LYS A 1129 26.13 0.02 -10.30
N PRO A 1130 25.18 0.81 -10.83
CA PRO A 1130 23.82 0.85 -10.29
C PRO A 1130 23.15 -0.52 -10.44
N VAL A 1131 22.26 -0.84 -9.50
CA VAL A 1131 21.50 -2.10 -9.53
C VAL A 1131 20.02 -1.80 -9.32
N ILE A 1132 19.19 -2.37 -10.18
CA ILE A 1132 17.74 -2.41 -9.97
C ILE A 1132 17.36 -3.62 -9.11
N LEU A 1133 16.58 -3.38 -8.06
CA LEU A 1133 16.01 -4.40 -7.19
C LEU A 1133 14.48 -4.36 -7.28
N GLY A 1134 13.87 -5.55 -7.34
CA GLY A 1134 12.42 -5.66 -7.17
C GLY A 1134 11.99 -5.23 -5.77
N ILE A 1135 10.76 -4.73 -5.64
CA ILE A 1135 10.23 -4.17 -4.38
C ILE A 1135 10.40 -5.11 -3.17
N THR A 1136 10.14 -6.41 -3.32
CA THR A 1136 10.30 -7.39 -2.21
C THR A 1136 11.75 -7.47 -1.72
N LYS A 1137 12.71 -7.41 -2.66
CA LYS A 1137 14.14 -7.49 -2.32
C LYS A 1137 14.64 -6.17 -1.75
N ALA A 1138 14.14 -5.03 -2.24
CA ALA A 1138 14.47 -3.71 -1.70
C ALA A 1138 14.04 -3.58 -0.23
N SER A 1139 12.83 -4.02 0.15
CA SER A 1139 12.36 -3.96 1.55
C SER A 1139 13.19 -4.80 2.53
N LEU A 1140 13.72 -5.94 2.08
CA LEU A 1140 14.55 -6.82 2.92
C LEU A 1140 15.96 -6.27 3.14
N GLU A 1141 16.40 -5.38 2.27
CA GLU A 1141 17.74 -4.82 2.18
C GLU A 1141 17.81 -3.40 2.79
N THR A 1142 16.83 -3.05 3.62
CA THR A 1142 16.75 -1.78 4.36
C THR A 1142 17.81 -1.71 5.46
N GLU A 1143 18.12 -0.49 5.92
CA GLU A 1143 19.10 -0.29 6.99
C GLU A 1143 18.58 -0.78 8.35
N SER A 1144 17.30 -0.52 8.65
CA SER A 1144 16.61 -1.00 9.85
C SER A 1144 16.34 -2.50 9.77
N PHE A 1145 16.87 -3.24 10.75
CA PHE A 1145 16.55 -4.65 10.87
C PHE A 1145 15.14 -4.88 11.45
N LEU A 1146 14.57 -3.93 12.20
CA LEU A 1146 13.21 -4.05 12.74
C LEU A 1146 12.17 -3.96 11.62
N SER A 1147 12.33 -3.00 10.71
CA SER A 1147 11.45 -2.87 9.55
C SER A 1147 11.54 -4.11 8.66
N ALA A 1148 12.74 -4.56 8.30
CA ALA A 1148 12.94 -5.76 7.49
C ALA A 1148 12.37 -7.03 8.17
N ALA A 1149 12.57 -7.20 9.47
CA ALA A 1149 12.12 -8.39 10.21
C ALA A 1149 10.59 -8.51 10.31
N SER A 1150 9.89 -7.38 10.30
CA SER A 1150 8.41 -7.34 10.30
C SER A 1150 7.79 -7.76 8.96
N PHE A 1151 8.53 -7.58 7.87
CA PHE A 1151 8.08 -7.89 6.52
C PHE A 1151 8.22 -9.38 6.24
N GLN A 1152 9.40 -9.90 5.92
CA GLN A 1152 9.58 -11.32 5.57
C GLN A 1152 10.88 -11.88 6.15
N GLU A 1153 10.96 -13.22 6.23
CA GLU A 1153 12.17 -13.92 6.67
C GLU A 1153 12.78 -13.42 8.00
N THR A 1154 11.91 -13.16 8.99
CA THR A 1154 12.28 -12.60 10.32
C THR A 1154 13.53 -13.26 10.92
N THR A 1155 13.64 -14.59 10.85
CA THR A 1155 14.79 -15.33 11.39
C THR A 1155 16.09 -15.03 10.63
N ARG A 1156 16.05 -14.93 9.29
CA ARG A 1156 17.24 -14.59 8.47
C ARG A 1156 17.74 -13.19 8.79
N VAL A 1157 16.82 -12.22 8.86
CA VAL A 1157 17.13 -10.80 9.15
C VAL A 1157 17.74 -10.65 10.54
N LEU A 1158 17.12 -11.24 11.57
CA LEU A 1158 17.62 -11.17 12.94
C LEU A 1158 18.98 -11.86 13.11
N THR A 1159 19.19 -12.99 12.41
CA THR A 1159 20.48 -13.71 12.42
C THR A 1159 21.60 -12.85 11.84
N ASP A 1160 21.37 -12.20 10.69
CA ASP A 1160 22.36 -11.32 10.06
C ASP A 1160 22.64 -10.09 10.93
N ALA A 1161 21.59 -9.47 11.48
CA ALA A 1161 21.72 -8.30 12.34
C ALA A 1161 22.48 -8.59 13.63
N ALA A 1162 22.24 -9.74 14.27
CA ALA A 1162 22.92 -10.14 15.50
C ALA A 1162 24.42 -10.41 15.28
N VAL A 1163 24.80 -11.06 14.17
CA VAL A 1163 26.21 -11.30 13.82
C VAL A 1163 26.93 -9.98 13.54
N LYS A 1164 26.29 -9.08 12.78
CA LYS A 1164 26.85 -7.76 12.45
C LYS A 1164 26.84 -6.78 13.64
N GLY A 1165 26.17 -7.11 14.75
CA GLY A 1165 26.06 -6.20 15.89
C GLY A 1165 25.30 -4.91 15.56
N LYS A 1166 24.31 -4.97 14.64
CA LYS A 1166 23.69 -3.80 14.04
C LYS A 1166 23.02 -2.89 15.08
N THR A 1167 23.15 -1.58 14.84
CA THR A 1167 22.44 -0.53 15.57
C THR A 1167 21.40 0.09 14.65
N ASP A 1168 20.19 0.22 15.16
CA ASP A 1168 19.05 0.83 14.47
C ASP A 1168 18.77 2.20 15.11
N LYS A 1169 18.73 3.25 14.28
CA LYS A 1169 18.51 4.64 14.70
C LYS A 1169 17.04 5.06 14.74
N LEU A 1170 16.11 4.18 14.40
CA LEU A 1170 14.66 4.43 14.52
C LEU A 1170 14.18 5.65 13.71
N MET A 1171 14.73 5.85 12.51
CA MET A 1171 14.44 7.02 11.66
C MET A 1171 13.19 6.86 10.79
N GLY A 1172 12.69 5.63 10.62
CA GLY A 1172 11.53 5.31 9.79
C GLY A 1172 10.23 5.28 10.58
N LEU A 1173 9.12 5.07 9.86
CA LEU A 1173 7.78 5.07 10.48
C LEU A 1173 7.53 3.79 11.26
N LYS A 1174 7.90 2.64 10.68
CA LYS A 1174 7.50 1.32 11.20
C LYS A 1174 8.21 0.96 12.50
N GLU A 1175 9.47 1.36 12.65
CA GLU A 1175 10.25 1.12 13.86
C GLU A 1175 9.61 1.85 15.05
N ASN A 1176 9.19 3.10 14.84
CA ASN A 1176 8.53 3.91 15.87
C ASN A 1176 7.13 3.36 16.21
N VAL A 1177 6.36 2.91 15.22
CA VAL A 1177 5.07 2.23 15.47
C VAL A 1177 5.24 0.94 16.28
N ILE A 1178 6.25 0.12 15.97
CA ILE A 1178 6.53 -1.13 16.68
C ILE A 1178 6.88 -0.87 18.15
N ILE A 1179 7.70 0.16 18.40
CA ILE A 1179 8.18 0.52 19.74
C ILE A 1179 7.11 1.29 20.54
N GLY A 1180 6.22 2.01 19.86
CA GLY A 1180 5.21 2.87 20.47
C GLY A 1180 5.69 4.30 20.69
N LYS A 1181 6.58 4.81 19.84
CA LYS A 1181 7.00 6.22 19.79
C LYS A 1181 6.19 6.99 18.75
N LEU A 1182 6.19 8.33 18.87
CA LEU A 1182 5.68 9.21 17.83
C LEU A 1182 6.45 8.96 16.52
N ILE A 1183 5.73 8.93 15.40
CA ILE A 1183 6.33 8.73 14.09
C ILE A 1183 7.02 10.02 13.63
N PRO A 1184 8.19 9.94 12.95
CA PRO A 1184 8.91 11.11 12.47
C PRO A 1184 8.32 11.65 11.15
N ALA A 1185 7.00 11.82 11.10
CA ALA A 1185 6.24 12.37 9.96
C ALA A 1185 5.01 13.14 10.46
N GLY A 1186 4.49 14.03 9.63
CA GLY A 1186 3.41 14.96 9.99
C GLY A 1186 3.75 15.75 11.26
N THR A 1187 2.78 15.84 12.17
CA THR A 1187 2.89 16.52 13.47
C THR A 1187 4.02 15.97 14.36
N GLY A 1188 4.44 14.71 14.15
CA GLY A 1188 5.51 14.08 14.93
C GLY A 1188 6.93 14.48 14.54
N MET A 1189 7.13 15.34 13.52
CA MET A 1189 8.45 15.86 13.18
C MET A 1189 9.00 16.81 14.25
N THR A 1190 10.32 16.77 14.45
CA THR A 1190 11.03 17.67 15.38
C THR A 1190 10.88 19.15 15.00
N LYS A 1191 10.69 19.46 13.70
CA LYS A 1191 10.42 20.83 13.22
C LYS A 1191 9.18 21.43 13.88
N TYR A 1192 8.14 20.63 14.13
CA TYR A 1192 6.89 21.08 14.75
C TYR A 1192 6.89 20.92 16.27
N ASN A 1193 7.52 19.87 16.80
CA ASN A 1193 7.57 19.62 18.24
C ASN A 1193 8.41 20.64 19.03
N ASN A 1194 9.42 21.26 18.39
CA ASN A 1194 10.37 22.17 19.05
C ASN A 1194 10.11 23.65 18.72
N ILE A 1195 8.94 24.00 18.19
CA ILE A 1195 8.59 25.41 17.95
C ILE A 1195 8.39 26.07 19.31
N GLU A 1196 9.27 27.01 19.66
CA GLU A 1196 9.00 27.98 20.72
C GLU A 1196 7.91 28.91 20.18
N VAL A 1197 6.69 28.75 20.68
CA VAL A 1197 5.59 29.65 20.35
C VAL A 1197 5.83 30.93 21.14
N ASP A 1198 6.25 32.00 20.47
CA ASP A 1198 6.12 33.35 21.01
C ASP A 1198 4.63 33.60 21.21
N TYR A 1199 4.18 33.49 22.45
CA TYR A 1199 2.87 33.99 22.83
C TYR A 1199 2.95 35.51 22.66
N LEU A 1200 2.52 36.02 21.50
CA LEU A 1200 2.15 37.42 21.36
C LEU A 1200 1.24 37.76 22.54
N GLU A 1201 1.68 38.76 23.29
CA GLU A 1201 1.23 39.07 24.64
C GLU A 1201 -0.30 39.14 24.71
N LYS A 1202 -0.83 38.47 25.74
CA LYS A 1202 -2.24 38.44 26.15
C LYS A 1202 -2.76 39.79 26.66
N GLU A 1203 -2.26 40.93 26.17
CA GLU A 1203 -2.67 42.24 26.69
C GLU A 1203 -3.98 42.76 26.05
N GLU A 1204 -4.38 42.32 24.85
CA GLU A 1204 -5.60 42.85 24.20
C GLU A 1204 -6.92 42.12 24.54
N LEU A 1205 -6.88 41.02 25.31
CA LEU A 1205 -8.09 40.28 25.75
C LEU A 1205 -8.49 40.54 27.20
N SER A 1206 -7.80 41.44 27.90
CA SER A 1206 -8.19 41.87 29.26
C SER A 1206 -8.90 43.23 29.29
N SER A 1207 -8.78 44.04 28.24
CA SER A 1207 -9.43 45.35 28.17
C SER A 1207 -10.89 45.30 27.70
N SER A 1208 -11.34 44.21 27.06
CA SER A 1208 -12.72 44.06 26.60
C SER A 1208 -13.68 43.51 27.66
N ASP A 1209 -13.17 42.90 28.74
CA ASP A 1209 -14.00 42.41 29.85
C ASP A 1209 -14.22 43.48 30.95
N GLU A 1210 -13.43 44.56 30.98
CA GLU A 1210 -13.65 45.68 31.92
C GLU A 1210 -14.69 46.69 31.39
N GLU A 1211 -14.79 46.93 30.07
CA GLU A 1211 -15.80 47.86 29.50
C GLU A 1211 -17.24 47.32 29.53
N LEU A 1212 -17.45 46.01 29.72
CA LEU A 1212 -18.78 45.40 29.87
C LEU A 1212 -19.32 45.45 31.31
N SER A 1213 -18.51 45.89 32.27
CA SER A 1213 -18.91 46.01 33.68
C SER A 1213 -19.44 47.40 34.08
N GLU A 1214 -19.19 48.45 33.28
CA GLU A 1214 -19.67 49.82 33.57
C GLU A 1214 -21.02 50.19 32.91
N VAL A 1215 -21.60 49.32 32.06
CA VAL A 1215 -22.89 49.59 31.38
C VAL A 1215 -24.10 49.02 32.17
N VAL A 1216 -23.88 48.41 33.33
CA VAL A 1216 -24.96 47.83 34.18
C VAL A 1216 -25.27 48.68 35.42
N GLU A 1217 -24.59 49.81 35.65
CA GLU A 1217 -24.89 50.74 36.76
C GLU A 1217 -25.10 52.21 36.34
N ASN A 1218 -25.73 52.47 35.19
CA ASN A 1218 -26.39 53.76 34.92
C ASN A 1218 -27.76 53.60 34.25
#